data_AF-A0A925X804-F1
#
_entry.id   AF-A0A925X804-F1
#
_cell.length_a   1.000
_cell.length_b   1.000
_cell.length_c   1.000
_cell.angle_alpha   90.00
_cell.angle_beta   90.00
_cell.angle_gamma   90.00
#
_symmetry.space_group_name_H-M   'P 1'
#
loop_
_entity.id
_entity.type
_entity.pdbx_description
1 polymer ?
#
loop_
_entity_poly.entity_id
_entity_poly.type
_entity_poly.pdbx_seq_one_letter_code
_entity_poly.pdbx_strand_id
1 'polypeptide(L)'
;MFKEILRFEFDYRKRRAATYIYFGIVFLFCFLGVTSKFISFGGTQAGQVFPNAPSNIADITIVMTFAMCFISSAIMGVAVLRDFEHKTESLMFSTPISKFDYLFGRFFGSFVVLVLVFSGIWIGLMTGFAIGKALPWDVSWKEKDLAPFDAWHYFQPFLFFGISNLFIQSALFFAAGTLSRQSIVLYLQAIILLVLYQITDTILADVENKTLASLLDPFALRALSIHTQYWTPAEKNTQLVALSGVLLWNRLLWVSIALIVLMVTYWKFSFNVVTGRRRSKKVLQEKAVDLPQITQIPVVNQQLGWASQLSQLWNQAVFYAKMTVREIPFIGIVVIGIINLIVSSFYFGEMYGTNSYPITGNMVGFVSDNFGLFFFIIIVFYSGELIWKERSVNINLIADAMPVKNWTSLTAKFVGLVIIYIGLLLLVIFMGVAIQAANGYFRFELPIYFQTLFTQTLFFMIAFTILAFFVQVIANNKFLGYGLMLVIFIVIQNLRAMGIENPLARFNSGSLPQFSDMNKYGHFLTSFSWYKLYWFGFIVLLFLLAVVLSVRGSETAVKTRLKLGKLQLTQAMLTLVIASLLLFGATGFYIYRNTNQINEFISTEDGEKRQLAYEQTLKKFQFVPKPKIVEVNLKVDIFPESRDFTAEGYFWLKNKTTQSLPEIHVQHDILHKMQTEYLRFESGAKVKEDFKNFGYTIYKLNTPLASGDSVKMSFKTHFKSKGFVATNSNTDIVQNGTFFNNFYFPSLGYDQSGELSSDDTRKKYKLKTKER
;
A
#
# COMPACT_ATOMS: atom_id res chain seq x y z
N MET A 1 -41.70 -20.35 -6.52
CA MET A 1 -41.00 -20.07 -5.24
C MET A 1 -39.87 -19.04 -5.38
N PHE A 2 -39.40 -18.77 -6.61
CA PHE A 2 -38.36 -17.77 -6.92
C PHE A 2 -38.54 -16.41 -6.21
N LYS A 3 -39.73 -15.79 -6.31
CA LYS A 3 -40.01 -14.47 -5.69
C LYS A 3 -39.91 -14.50 -4.17
N GLU A 4 -40.32 -15.59 -3.53
CA GLU A 4 -40.24 -15.75 -2.07
C GLU A 4 -38.80 -15.93 -1.60
N ILE A 5 -37.99 -16.70 -2.34
CA ILE A 5 -36.55 -16.86 -2.03
C ILE A 5 -35.82 -15.52 -2.20
N LEU A 6 -36.12 -14.79 -3.26
CA LEU A 6 -35.56 -13.45 -3.51
C LEU A 6 -35.95 -12.48 -2.38
N ARG A 7 -37.23 -12.46 -2.00
CA ARG A 7 -37.74 -11.65 -0.88
C ARG A 7 -37.08 -12.02 0.44
N PHE A 8 -36.92 -13.32 0.71
CA PHE A 8 -36.26 -13.81 1.92
C PHE A 8 -34.81 -13.33 2.01
N GLU A 9 -34.03 -13.41 0.92
CA GLU A 9 -32.65 -12.91 0.95
C GLU A 9 -32.59 -11.41 1.18
N PHE A 10 -33.49 -10.66 0.57
CA PHE A 10 -33.58 -9.21 0.77
C PHE A 10 -33.92 -8.87 2.23
N ASP A 11 -34.98 -9.48 2.78
CA ASP A 11 -35.43 -9.24 4.16
C ASP A 11 -34.38 -9.70 5.20
N TYR A 12 -33.69 -10.82 4.92
CA TYR A 12 -32.58 -11.31 5.74
C TYR A 12 -31.44 -10.29 5.78
N ARG A 13 -31.04 -9.74 4.62
CA ARG A 13 -29.94 -8.77 4.53
C ARG A 13 -30.30 -7.41 5.08
N LYS A 14 -31.55 -6.97 4.92
CA LYS A 14 -32.07 -5.73 5.48
C LYS A 14 -32.00 -5.71 7.02
N ARG A 15 -32.15 -6.85 7.68
CA ARG A 15 -32.05 -6.93 9.16
C ARG A 15 -30.60 -7.00 9.68
N ARG A 16 -29.61 -7.19 8.80
CA ARG A 16 -28.21 -7.38 9.19
C ARG A 16 -27.46 -6.06 9.22
N ALA A 17 -26.91 -5.70 10.38
CA ALA A 17 -26.08 -4.50 10.55
C ALA A 17 -24.88 -4.47 9.57
N ALA A 18 -24.31 -5.63 9.24
CA ALA A 18 -23.17 -5.74 8.31
C ALA A 18 -23.46 -5.12 6.93
N THR A 19 -24.69 -5.22 6.41
CA THR A 19 -25.07 -4.67 5.11
C THR A 19 -24.94 -3.14 5.10
N TYR A 20 -25.41 -2.48 6.16
CA TYR A 20 -25.30 -1.04 6.33
C TYR A 20 -23.88 -0.58 6.60
N ILE A 21 -23.10 -1.37 7.35
CA ILE A 21 -21.67 -1.11 7.56
C ILE A 21 -20.93 -1.15 6.22
N TYR A 22 -21.19 -2.15 5.36
CA TYR A 22 -20.57 -2.20 4.03
C TYR A 22 -20.96 -1.02 3.15
N PHE A 23 -22.24 -0.64 3.12
CA PHE A 23 -22.68 0.57 2.42
C PHE A 23 -21.97 1.80 2.97
N GLY A 24 -21.90 1.95 4.30
CA GLY A 24 -21.23 3.05 4.97
C GLY A 24 -19.73 3.11 4.64
N ILE A 25 -19.04 1.97 4.59
CA ILE A 25 -17.63 1.90 4.18
C ILE A 25 -17.46 2.38 2.74
N VAL A 26 -18.23 1.83 1.79
CA VAL A 26 -18.13 2.21 0.37
C VAL A 26 -18.47 3.69 0.17
N PHE A 27 -19.55 4.17 0.80
CA PHE A 27 -19.97 5.56 0.77
C PHE A 27 -18.92 6.50 1.36
N LEU A 28 -18.48 6.25 2.61
CA LEU A 28 -17.50 7.10 3.29
C LEU A 28 -16.19 7.12 2.54
N PHE A 29 -15.77 5.99 1.96
CA PHE A 29 -14.51 5.92 1.23
C PHE A 29 -14.57 6.75 -0.06
N CYS A 30 -15.67 6.71 -0.81
CA CYS A 30 -15.85 7.56 -1.99
C CYS A 30 -16.04 9.04 -1.61
N PHE A 31 -16.85 9.31 -0.59
CA PHE A 31 -17.13 10.67 -0.08
C PHE A 31 -15.86 11.35 0.45
N LEU A 32 -15.14 10.71 1.38
CA LEU A 32 -13.88 11.20 1.92
C LEU A 32 -12.80 11.23 0.84
N GLY A 33 -12.85 10.30 -0.11
CA GLY A 33 -11.94 10.27 -1.24
C GLY A 33 -11.97 11.51 -2.13
N VAL A 34 -13.13 12.15 -2.28
CA VAL A 34 -13.24 13.40 -3.06
C VAL A 34 -13.29 14.64 -2.18
N THR A 35 -13.75 14.54 -0.93
CA THR A 35 -13.86 15.71 -0.03
C THR A 35 -12.61 15.96 0.78
N SER A 36 -11.70 15.00 0.87
CA SER A 36 -10.46 15.15 1.63
C SER A 36 -9.35 15.67 0.73
N LYS A 37 -8.51 16.59 1.26
CA LYS A 37 -7.23 17.00 0.63
C LYS A 37 -6.23 15.85 0.47
N PHE A 38 -6.53 14.75 1.12
CA PHE A 38 -5.58 13.80 1.65
C PHE A 38 -5.66 12.41 1.03
N ILE A 39 -6.82 12.11 0.46
CA ILE A 39 -7.09 10.87 -0.26
C ILE A 39 -7.18 11.28 -1.72
N SER A 40 -6.35 10.67 -2.56
CA SER A 40 -6.41 10.87 -4.01
C SER A 40 -6.62 9.54 -4.67
N PHE A 41 -7.61 9.49 -5.54
CA PHE A 41 -7.76 8.38 -6.47
C PHE A 41 -6.86 8.65 -7.68
N GLY A 42 -6.13 7.63 -8.13
CA GLY A 42 -5.23 7.73 -9.28
C GLY A 42 -5.90 8.47 -10.44
N GLY A 43 -5.17 9.43 -11.04
CA GLY A 43 -5.67 10.28 -12.13
C GLY A 43 -6.18 11.67 -11.70
N THR A 44 -6.43 11.93 -10.40
CA THR A 44 -7.04 13.20 -9.95
C THR A 44 -6.07 14.37 -9.69
N GLN A 45 -4.74 14.20 -9.83
CA GLN A 45 -3.80 15.11 -9.17
C GLN A 45 -2.84 15.95 -10.00
N ALA A 46 -2.83 15.93 -11.34
CA ALA A 46 -2.04 16.92 -12.07
C ALA A 46 -2.56 17.19 -13.47
N GLY A 47 -2.86 18.47 -13.75
CA GLY A 47 -3.14 18.96 -15.09
C GLY A 47 -4.50 19.62 -15.25
N GLN A 48 -4.83 19.95 -16.49
CA GLN A 48 -6.04 20.70 -16.88
C GLN A 48 -7.35 19.88 -16.82
N VAL A 49 -7.33 18.66 -16.26
CA VAL A 49 -8.50 17.78 -16.16
C VAL A 49 -9.24 18.04 -14.84
N PHE A 50 -10.54 18.26 -14.92
CA PHE A 50 -11.39 18.54 -13.76
C PHE A 50 -11.51 17.32 -12.82
N PRO A 51 -11.49 17.53 -11.50
CA PRO A 51 -11.63 16.44 -10.53
C PRO A 51 -12.94 15.63 -10.68
N ASN A 52 -14.04 16.28 -11.06
CA ASN A 52 -15.34 15.65 -11.33
C ASN A 52 -15.57 15.35 -12.82
N ALA A 53 -14.51 15.29 -13.63
CA ALA A 53 -14.61 14.91 -15.04
C ALA A 53 -15.23 13.49 -15.18
N PRO A 54 -16.05 13.24 -16.21
CA PRO A 54 -16.65 11.92 -16.44
C PRO A 54 -15.62 10.78 -16.52
N SER A 55 -14.46 11.04 -17.14
CA SER A 55 -13.37 10.05 -17.21
C SER A 55 -12.84 9.67 -15.82
N ASN A 56 -12.61 10.67 -14.96
CA ASN A 56 -12.11 10.46 -13.60
C ASN A 56 -13.15 9.73 -12.74
N ILE A 57 -14.43 10.07 -12.88
CA ILE A 57 -15.52 9.37 -12.17
C ILE A 57 -15.59 7.90 -12.61
N ALA A 58 -15.40 7.62 -13.90
CA ALA A 58 -15.35 6.25 -14.41
C ALA A 58 -14.15 5.48 -13.85
N ASP A 59 -12.96 6.07 -13.86
CA ASP A 59 -11.76 5.48 -13.26
C ASP A 59 -11.98 5.17 -11.77
N ILE A 60 -12.48 6.14 -10.99
CA ILE A 60 -12.77 5.95 -9.56
C ILE A 60 -13.79 4.82 -9.36
N THR A 61 -14.86 4.80 -10.17
CA THR A 61 -15.90 3.77 -10.06
C THR A 61 -15.32 2.37 -10.27
N ILE A 62 -14.48 2.19 -11.31
CA ILE A 62 -13.85 0.90 -11.57
C ILE A 62 -12.88 0.54 -10.44
N VAL A 63 -11.99 1.45 -10.03
CA VAL A 63 -11.03 1.23 -8.94
C VAL A 63 -11.75 0.84 -7.65
N MET A 64 -12.91 1.44 -7.35
CA MET A 64 -13.71 1.09 -6.17
C MET A 64 -14.33 -0.30 -6.27
N THR A 65 -14.89 -0.66 -7.43
CA THR A 65 -15.42 -2.02 -7.64
C THR A 65 -14.33 -3.08 -7.58
N PHE A 66 -13.10 -2.73 -7.96
CA PHE A 66 -11.91 -3.55 -7.83
C PHE A 66 -11.45 -3.67 -6.36
N ALA A 67 -11.16 -2.55 -5.70
CA ALA A 67 -10.62 -2.50 -4.35
C ALA A 67 -11.56 -3.13 -3.30
N MET A 68 -12.87 -2.98 -3.49
CA MET A 68 -13.90 -3.50 -2.58
C MET A 68 -14.42 -4.89 -2.98
N CYS A 69 -13.75 -5.60 -3.89
CA CYS A 69 -14.16 -6.93 -4.38
C CYS A 69 -14.39 -7.97 -3.27
N PHE A 70 -13.69 -7.85 -2.13
CA PHE A 70 -13.92 -8.72 -0.95
C PHE A 70 -15.31 -8.53 -0.32
N ILE A 71 -15.91 -7.34 -0.41
CA ILE A 71 -17.29 -7.10 0.02
C ILE A 71 -18.26 -7.88 -0.88
N SER A 72 -18.01 -7.89 -2.20
CA SER A 72 -18.77 -8.69 -3.15
C SER A 72 -18.73 -10.18 -2.81
N SER A 73 -17.53 -10.69 -2.51
CA SER A 73 -17.34 -12.08 -2.06
C SER A 73 -18.10 -12.39 -0.76
N ALA A 74 -18.08 -11.49 0.22
CA ALA A 74 -18.79 -11.67 1.49
C ALA A 74 -20.33 -11.66 1.34
N ILE A 75 -20.88 -10.87 0.43
CA ILE A 75 -22.32 -10.81 0.18
C ILE A 75 -22.77 -12.03 -0.63
N MET A 76 -22.13 -12.31 -1.76
CA MET A 76 -22.52 -13.38 -2.66
C MET A 76 -22.24 -14.77 -2.09
N GLY A 77 -21.13 -14.92 -1.37
CA GLY A 77 -20.71 -16.18 -0.78
C GLY A 77 -21.61 -16.69 0.34
N VAL A 78 -21.95 -15.80 1.28
CA VAL A 78 -22.78 -16.17 2.45
C VAL A 78 -24.18 -16.65 2.04
N ALA A 79 -24.76 -16.09 0.98
CA ALA A 79 -26.10 -16.51 0.53
C ALA A 79 -26.17 -17.99 0.16
N VAL A 80 -25.05 -18.57 -0.29
CA VAL A 80 -24.96 -19.98 -0.66
C VAL A 80 -24.43 -20.82 0.50
N LEU A 81 -23.40 -20.33 1.19
CA LEU A 81 -22.74 -21.10 2.25
C LEU A 81 -23.54 -21.19 3.53
N ARG A 82 -24.45 -20.23 3.79
CA ARG A 82 -25.26 -20.20 5.02
C ARG A 82 -25.99 -21.51 5.28
N ASP A 83 -26.53 -22.14 4.23
CA ASP A 83 -27.25 -23.40 4.39
C ASP A 83 -26.32 -24.53 4.84
N PHE A 84 -25.12 -24.60 4.25
CA PHE A 84 -24.11 -25.60 4.59
C PHE A 84 -23.48 -25.34 5.97
N GLU A 85 -23.22 -24.08 6.33
CA GLU A 85 -22.65 -23.69 7.62
C GLU A 85 -23.61 -23.97 8.77
N HIS A 86 -24.91 -23.72 8.56
CA HIS A 86 -25.95 -23.98 9.57
C HIS A 86 -26.59 -25.36 9.46
N LYS A 87 -26.12 -26.23 8.55
CA LYS A 87 -26.65 -27.58 8.31
C LYS A 87 -28.15 -27.61 7.99
N THR A 88 -28.66 -26.58 7.31
CA THR A 88 -30.06 -26.51 6.88
C THR A 88 -30.25 -26.96 5.44
N GLU A 89 -29.19 -27.40 4.74
CA GLU A 89 -29.30 -27.79 3.32
C GLU A 89 -30.24 -28.99 3.13
N SER A 90 -30.24 -29.95 4.06
CA SER A 90 -31.09 -31.16 3.99
C SER A 90 -32.58 -30.84 4.10
N LEU A 91 -32.93 -29.80 4.88
CA LEU A 91 -34.29 -29.32 5.00
C LEU A 91 -34.73 -28.60 3.72
N MET A 92 -33.87 -27.75 3.15
CA MET A 92 -34.21 -27.03 1.93
C MET A 92 -34.28 -27.96 0.71
N PHE A 93 -33.39 -28.95 0.63
CA PHE A 93 -33.28 -29.85 -0.53
C PHE A 93 -34.38 -30.93 -0.56
N SER A 94 -35.11 -31.12 0.53
CA SER A 94 -36.27 -32.04 0.58
C SER A 94 -37.61 -31.39 0.24
N THR A 95 -37.64 -30.06 0.11
CA THR A 95 -38.84 -29.32 -0.32
C THR A 95 -39.00 -29.32 -1.85
N PRO A 96 -40.21 -29.11 -2.39
CA PRO A 96 -40.48 -29.10 -3.84
C PRO A 96 -39.98 -27.82 -4.54
N ILE A 97 -38.80 -27.31 -4.17
CA ILE A 97 -38.18 -26.13 -4.76
C ILE A 97 -37.47 -26.55 -6.06
N SER A 98 -37.75 -25.84 -7.16
CA SER A 98 -37.03 -26.05 -8.42
C SER A 98 -35.57 -25.61 -8.32
N LYS A 99 -34.69 -26.26 -9.09
CA LYS A 99 -33.26 -25.90 -9.17
C LYS A 99 -33.04 -24.43 -9.56
N PHE A 100 -33.87 -23.95 -10.49
CA PHE A 100 -33.83 -22.59 -10.98
C PHE A 100 -34.24 -21.60 -9.88
N ASP A 101 -35.37 -21.87 -9.22
CA ASP A 101 -35.90 -21.03 -8.15
C ASP A 101 -34.90 -20.90 -7.00
N TYR A 102 -34.26 -22.01 -6.61
CA TYR A 102 -33.28 -22.04 -5.53
C TYR A 102 -32.03 -21.23 -5.85
N LEU A 103 -31.37 -21.52 -6.98
CA LEU A 103 -30.10 -20.89 -7.32
C LEU A 103 -30.27 -19.44 -7.73
N PHE A 104 -31.10 -19.17 -8.74
CA PHE A 104 -31.24 -17.82 -9.28
C PHE A 104 -31.99 -16.91 -8.30
N GLY A 105 -32.92 -17.43 -7.50
CA GLY A 105 -33.58 -16.65 -6.45
C GLY A 105 -32.57 -16.08 -5.45
N ARG A 106 -31.60 -16.91 -5.02
CA ARG A 106 -30.51 -16.48 -4.11
C ARG A 106 -29.50 -15.58 -4.78
N PHE A 107 -29.13 -15.89 -6.02
CA PHE A 107 -28.21 -15.10 -6.81
C PHE A 107 -28.74 -13.68 -7.00
N PHE A 108 -29.95 -13.53 -7.56
CA PHE A 108 -30.54 -12.22 -7.81
C PHE A 108 -30.90 -11.48 -6.51
N GLY A 109 -31.39 -12.18 -5.48
CA GLY A 109 -31.65 -11.56 -4.18
C GLY A 109 -30.39 -10.96 -3.55
N SER A 110 -29.26 -11.68 -3.62
CA SER A 110 -27.97 -11.20 -3.12
C SER A 110 -27.33 -10.15 -4.03
N PHE A 111 -27.51 -10.29 -5.35
CA PHE A 111 -26.99 -9.35 -6.33
C PHE A 111 -27.67 -7.98 -6.21
N VAL A 112 -28.99 -7.92 -6.00
CA VAL A 112 -29.70 -6.65 -5.76
C VAL A 112 -29.17 -5.97 -4.49
N VAL A 113 -28.97 -6.73 -3.41
CA VAL A 113 -28.37 -6.19 -2.17
C VAL A 113 -26.95 -5.68 -2.44
N LEU A 114 -26.16 -6.39 -3.25
CA LEU A 114 -24.82 -5.98 -3.63
C LEU A 114 -24.83 -4.67 -4.43
N VAL A 115 -25.71 -4.53 -5.43
CA VAL A 115 -25.88 -3.29 -6.20
C VAL A 115 -26.30 -2.13 -5.28
N LEU A 116 -27.17 -2.37 -4.31
CA LEU A 116 -27.55 -1.36 -3.32
C LEU A 116 -26.38 -0.94 -2.43
N VAL A 117 -25.57 -1.88 -1.95
CA VAL A 117 -24.37 -1.57 -1.16
C VAL A 117 -23.37 -0.74 -1.98
N PHE A 118 -23.13 -1.13 -3.23
CA PHE A 118 -22.19 -0.44 -4.13
C PHE A 118 -22.77 0.84 -4.75
N SER A 119 -24.08 1.09 -4.66
CA SER A 119 -24.66 2.39 -5.00
C SER A 119 -24.06 3.53 -4.16
N GLY A 120 -23.50 3.20 -2.99
CA GLY A 120 -22.69 4.11 -2.19
C GLY A 120 -21.51 4.75 -2.95
N ILE A 121 -21.03 4.15 -4.05
CA ILE A 121 -19.97 4.74 -4.89
C ILE A 121 -20.47 6.04 -5.52
N TRP A 122 -21.48 5.97 -6.41
CA TRP A 122 -21.94 7.15 -7.14
C TRP A 122 -22.61 8.16 -6.20
N ILE A 123 -23.33 7.69 -5.16
CA ILE A 123 -23.91 8.57 -4.14
C ILE A 123 -22.81 9.28 -3.36
N GLY A 124 -21.75 8.58 -2.96
CA GLY A 124 -20.61 9.16 -2.24
C GLY A 124 -19.85 10.18 -3.06
N LEU A 125 -19.60 9.90 -4.35
CA LEU A 125 -18.97 10.84 -5.27
C LEU A 125 -19.84 12.08 -5.51
N MET A 126 -21.12 11.87 -5.85
CA MET A 126 -22.07 12.95 -6.14
C MET A 126 -22.25 13.86 -4.92
N THR A 127 -22.48 13.30 -3.73
CA THR A 127 -22.61 14.09 -2.49
C THR A 127 -21.30 14.76 -2.10
N GLY A 128 -20.17 14.09 -2.31
CA GLY A 128 -18.85 14.64 -2.03
C GLY A 128 -18.52 15.86 -2.88
N PHE A 129 -18.79 15.83 -4.19
CA PHE A 129 -18.60 16.98 -5.07
C PHE A 129 -19.66 18.08 -4.88
N ALA A 130 -20.91 17.71 -4.56
CA ALA A 130 -21.98 18.69 -4.36
C ALA A 130 -21.83 19.48 -3.05
N ILE A 131 -21.54 18.79 -1.94
CA ILE A 131 -21.50 19.39 -0.60
C ILE A 131 -20.08 19.81 -0.23
N GLY A 132 -19.05 19.37 -0.98
CA GLY A 132 -17.65 19.61 -0.67
C GLY A 132 -17.29 21.06 -0.33
N LYS A 133 -17.83 22.05 -1.07
CA LYS A 133 -17.58 23.48 -0.80
C LYS A 133 -18.15 23.97 0.54
N ALA A 134 -19.17 23.31 1.08
CA ALA A 134 -19.83 23.66 2.33
C ALA A 134 -19.25 22.93 3.55
N LEU A 135 -18.30 22.01 3.34
CA LEU A 135 -17.68 21.27 4.44
C LEU A 135 -16.73 22.17 5.25
N PRO A 136 -16.62 21.94 6.57
CA PRO A 136 -15.79 22.76 7.45
C PRO A 136 -14.28 22.52 7.25
N TRP A 137 -13.92 21.46 6.52
CA TRP A 137 -12.53 21.16 6.16
C TRP A 137 -12.24 21.51 4.71
N ASP A 138 -10.95 21.64 4.46
CA ASP A 138 -10.40 22.11 3.22
C ASP A 138 -10.34 20.94 2.21
N VAL A 139 -11.05 21.06 1.09
CA VAL A 139 -11.21 20.00 0.07
C VAL A 139 -10.11 20.04 -0.98
N SER A 140 -9.70 18.88 -1.53
CA SER A 140 -8.63 18.74 -2.54
C SER A 140 -8.83 19.58 -3.79
N TRP A 141 -10.08 19.78 -4.20
CA TRP A 141 -10.45 20.52 -5.39
C TRP A 141 -11.07 21.90 -5.10
N LYS A 142 -10.97 22.41 -3.87
CA LYS A 142 -11.59 23.70 -3.47
C LYS A 142 -11.16 24.87 -4.37
N GLU A 143 -9.93 24.82 -4.87
CA GLU A 143 -9.33 25.85 -5.74
C GLU A 143 -9.30 25.43 -7.22
N LYS A 144 -9.73 24.21 -7.52
CA LYS A 144 -9.86 23.68 -8.88
C LYS A 144 -11.24 24.02 -9.42
N ASP A 145 -11.29 24.26 -10.72
CA ASP A 145 -12.56 24.38 -11.39
C ASP A 145 -13.19 22.99 -11.50
N LEU A 146 -14.51 22.94 -11.36
CA LEU A 146 -15.29 21.72 -11.53
C LEU A 146 -16.05 21.82 -12.85
N ALA A 147 -16.24 20.68 -13.51
CA ALA A 147 -17.24 20.55 -14.56
C ALA A 147 -18.64 20.91 -14.01
N PRO A 148 -19.54 21.43 -14.86
CA PRO A 148 -20.95 21.62 -14.49
C PRO A 148 -21.54 20.35 -13.86
N PHE A 149 -22.37 20.54 -12.84
CA PHE A 149 -23.01 19.41 -12.19
C PHE A 149 -24.00 18.73 -13.15
N ASP A 150 -23.74 17.47 -13.45
CA ASP A 150 -24.66 16.58 -14.15
C ASP A 150 -24.72 15.25 -13.40
N ALA A 151 -25.91 14.85 -12.95
CA ALA A 151 -26.13 13.59 -12.24
C ALA A 151 -25.79 12.37 -13.12
N TRP A 152 -25.94 12.50 -14.44
CA TRP A 152 -25.65 11.43 -15.39
C TRP A 152 -24.16 11.10 -15.44
N HIS A 153 -23.27 12.09 -15.23
CA HIS A 153 -21.82 11.87 -15.15
C HIS A 153 -21.42 10.92 -14.01
N TYR A 154 -22.23 10.83 -12.94
CA TYR A 154 -22.00 9.94 -11.81
C TYR A 154 -22.68 8.58 -11.98
N PHE A 155 -23.90 8.58 -12.51
CA PHE A 155 -24.70 7.36 -12.61
C PHE A 155 -24.30 6.49 -13.81
N GLN A 156 -23.95 7.08 -14.95
CA GLN A 156 -23.60 6.34 -16.17
C GLN A 156 -22.38 5.42 -15.98
N PRO A 157 -21.26 5.86 -15.36
CA PRO A 157 -20.13 4.97 -15.14
C PRO A 157 -20.46 3.84 -14.17
N PHE A 158 -21.29 4.11 -13.16
CA PHE A 158 -21.79 3.07 -12.26
C PHE A 158 -22.65 2.04 -12.98
N LEU A 159 -23.52 2.46 -13.89
CA LEU A 159 -24.35 1.55 -14.68
C LEU A 159 -23.50 0.67 -15.61
N PHE A 160 -22.56 1.25 -16.35
CA PHE A 160 -21.80 0.53 -17.36
C PHE A 160 -20.65 -0.29 -16.79
N PHE A 161 -19.91 0.26 -15.82
CA PHE A 161 -18.74 -0.39 -15.23
C PHE A 161 -19.04 -0.99 -13.87
N GLY A 162 -19.73 -0.26 -13.01
CA GLY A 162 -20.07 -0.73 -11.67
C GLY A 162 -20.89 -2.01 -11.71
N ILE A 163 -22.06 -1.97 -12.36
CA ILE A 163 -22.97 -3.13 -12.41
C ILE A 163 -22.36 -4.30 -13.20
N SER A 164 -21.65 -4.04 -14.30
CA SER A 164 -21.01 -5.13 -15.07
C SER A 164 -19.93 -5.83 -14.25
N ASN A 165 -19.05 -5.08 -13.58
CA ASN A 165 -18.03 -5.64 -12.68
C ASN A 165 -18.68 -6.41 -11.53
N LEU A 166 -19.73 -5.86 -10.91
CA LEU A 166 -20.45 -6.55 -9.84
C LEU A 166 -21.11 -7.83 -10.34
N PHE A 167 -21.64 -7.86 -11.56
CA PHE A 167 -22.25 -9.05 -12.14
C PHE A 167 -21.20 -10.14 -12.39
N ILE A 168 -20.06 -9.78 -12.98
CA ILE A 168 -18.93 -10.69 -13.22
C ILE A 168 -18.43 -11.28 -11.89
N GLN A 169 -18.15 -10.43 -10.91
CA GLN A 169 -17.72 -10.86 -9.58
C GLN A 169 -18.76 -11.75 -8.91
N SER A 170 -20.04 -11.39 -9.01
CA SER A 170 -21.13 -12.14 -8.39
C SER A 170 -21.28 -13.53 -8.99
N ALA A 171 -21.24 -13.65 -10.32
CA ALA A 171 -21.33 -14.92 -11.02
C ALA A 171 -20.19 -15.86 -10.59
N LEU A 172 -18.96 -15.33 -10.57
CA LEU A 172 -17.77 -16.06 -10.18
C LEU A 172 -17.84 -16.53 -8.72
N PHE A 173 -18.08 -15.63 -7.78
CA PHE A 173 -18.15 -15.97 -6.35
C PHE A 173 -19.32 -16.88 -6.01
N PHE A 174 -20.49 -16.63 -6.58
CA PHE A 174 -21.65 -17.50 -6.38
C PHE A 174 -21.35 -18.92 -6.88
N ALA A 175 -20.80 -19.05 -8.09
CA ALA A 175 -20.42 -20.34 -8.66
C ALA A 175 -19.43 -21.10 -7.77
N ALA A 176 -18.38 -20.45 -7.28
CA ALA A 176 -17.43 -21.09 -6.39
C ALA A 176 -18.05 -21.50 -5.06
N GLY A 177 -18.88 -20.64 -4.45
CA GLY A 177 -19.58 -20.98 -3.20
C GLY A 177 -20.49 -22.19 -3.36
N THR A 178 -21.26 -22.23 -4.45
CA THR A 178 -22.20 -23.33 -4.75
C THR A 178 -21.50 -24.65 -5.01
N LEU A 179 -20.39 -24.63 -5.76
CA LEU A 179 -19.70 -25.84 -6.16
C LEU A 179 -18.73 -26.36 -5.09
N SER A 180 -18.03 -25.48 -4.39
CA SER A 180 -17.04 -25.87 -3.39
C SER A 180 -17.64 -26.19 -2.02
N ARG A 181 -18.76 -25.53 -1.66
CA ARG A 181 -19.36 -25.57 -0.32
C ARG A 181 -18.37 -25.19 0.80
N GLN A 182 -17.33 -24.41 0.47
CA GLN A 182 -16.29 -23.97 1.40
C GLN A 182 -16.09 -22.47 1.30
N SER A 183 -16.12 -21.78 2.45
CA SER A 183 -15.89 -20.33 2.53
C SER A 183 -14.52 -19.90 2.02
N ILE A 184 -13.53 -20.78 2.11
CA ILE A 184 -12.16 -20.44 1.75
C ILE A 184 -11.92 -20.33 0.24
N VAL A 185 -12.71 -21.03 -0.58
CA VAL A 185 -12.59 -20.99 -2.05
C VAL A 185 -13.08 -19.66 -2.62
N LEU A 186 -14.06 -19.03 -1.95
CA LEU A 186 -14.56 -17.70 -2.32
C LEU A 186 -13.49 -16.61 -2.22
N TYR A 187 -12.58 -16.74 -1.24
CA TYR A 187 -11.48 -15.78 -1.06
C TYR A 187 -10.40 -15.97 -2.11
N LEU A 188 -10.06 -17.22 -2.41
CA LEU A 188 -9.09 -17.54 -3.47
C LEU A 188 -9.50 -16.91 -4.81
N GLN A 189 -10.79 -16.83 -5.09
CA GLN A 189 -11.26 -16.26 -6.35
C GLN A 189 -11.13 -14.74 -6.43
N ALA A 190 -11.28 -14.02 -5.31
CA ALA A 190 -11.04 -12.58 -5.30
C ALA A 190 -9.55 -12.29 -5.56
N ILE A 191 -8.68 -13.15 -5.03
CA ILE A 191 -7.24 -13.11 -5.27
C ILE A 191 -6.92 -13.44 -6.73
N ILE A 192 -7.53 -14.47 -7.31
CA ILE A 192 -7.36 -14.81 -8.74
C ILE A 192 -7.71 -13.62 -9.63
N LEU A 193 -8.84 -12.95 -9.39
CA LEU A 193 -9.23 -11.77 -10.17
C LEU A 193 -8.21 -10.63 -10.06
N LEU A 194 -7.67 -10.42 -8.86
CA LEU A 194 -6.63 -9.41 -8.63
C LEU A 194 -5.35 -9.76 -9.40
N VAL A 195 -4.93 -11.02 -9.37
CA VAL A 195 -3.72 -11.44 -10.08
C VAL A 195 -3.89 -11.39 -11.59
N LEU A 196 -5.06 -11.75 -12.11
CA LEU A 196 -5.35 -11.58 -13.53
C LEU A 196 -5.20 -10.12 -13.96
N TYR A 197 -5.63 -9.17 -13.11
CA TYR A 197 -5.40 -7.75 -13.35
C TYR A 197 -3.91 -7.38 -13.33
N GLN A 198 -3.11 -7.90 -12.39
CA GLN A 198 -1.66 -7.65 -12.35
C GLN A 198 -0.93 -8.21 -13.56
N ILE A 199 -1.23 -9.45 -13.95
CA ILE A 199 -0.65 -10.07 -15.15
C ILE A 199 -0.96 -9.22 -16.38
N THR A 200 -2.20 -8.72 -16.47
CA THR A 200 -2.63 -7.86 -17.56
C THR A 200 -1.87 -6.53 -17.59
N ASP A 201 -1.52 -5.97 -16.42
CA ASP A 201 -0.68 -4.77 -16.31
C ASP A 201 0.75 -5.03 -16.80
N THR A 202 1.34 -6.18 -16.46
CA THR A 202 2.67 -6.55 -16.93
C THR A 202 2.70 -6.74 -18.45
N ILE A 203 1.70 -7.39 -19.03
CA ILE A 203 1.59 -7.57 -20.49
C ILE A 203 1.45 -6.21 -21.21
N LEU A 204 0.83 -5.22 -20.55
CA LEU A 204 0.64 -3.87 -21.08
C LEU A 204 1.91 -3.04 -21.16
N ALA A 205 2.99 -3.45 -20.48
CA ALA A 205 4.28 -2.78 -20.58
C ALA A 205 4.81 -2.79 -22.02
N ASP A 206 4.44 -3.83 -22.77
CA ASP A 206 4.71 -3.95 -24.19
C ASP A 206 3.63 -3.24 -25.02
N VAL A 207 4.08 -2.37 -25.93
CA VAL A 207 3.23 -1.56 -26.80
C VAL A 207 2.46 -2.42 -27.81
N GLU A 208 3.01 -3.57 -28.21
CA GLU A 208 2.40 -4.46 -29.20
C GLU A 208 1.16 -5.19 -28.64
N ASN A 209 1.14 -5.47 -27.34
CA ASN A 209 0.12 -6.30 -26.69
C ASN A 209 -1.05 -5.53 -26.06
N LYS A 210 -1.17 -4.22 -26.34
CA LYS A 210 -2.19 -3.34 -25.76
C LYS A 210 -3.63 -3.84 -25.93
N THR A 211 -3.99 -4.35 -27.11
CA THR A 211 -5.35 -4.85 -27.39
C THR A 211 -5.64 -6.14 -26.62
N LEU A 212 -4.73 -7.10 -26.61
CA LEU A 212 -4.87 -8.35 -25.88
C LEU A 212 -4.98 -8.11 -24.38
N ALA A 213 -4.10 -7.27 -23.82
CA ALA A 213 -4.15 -6.92 -22.41
C ALA A 213 -5.49 -6.23 -22.06
N SER A 214 -5.96 -5.29 -22.87
CA SER A 214 -7.25 -4.65 -22.62
C SER A 214 -8.45 -5.60 -22.62
N LEU A 215 -8.40 -6.72 -23.35
CA LEU A 215 -9.45 -7.75 -23.36
C LEU A 215 -9.34 -8.69 -22.15
N LEU A 216 -8.13 -9.00 -21.71
CA LEU A 216 -7.86 -9.85 -20.56
C LEU A 216 -8.11 -9.18 -19.20
N ASP A 217 -8.30 -7.86 -19.15
CA ASP A 217 -8.62 -7.15 -17.92
C ASP A 217 -10.06 -7.41 -17.44
N PRO A 218 -10.29 -8.11 -16.31
CA PRO A 218 -11.65 -8.37 -15.81
C PRO A 218 -12.40 -7.12 -15.30
N PHE A 219 -11.69 -6.04 -14.95
CA PHE A 219 -12.30 -4.84 -14.35
C PHE A 219 -12.49 -3.69 -15.36
N ALA A 220 -11.82 -3.73 -16.52
CA ALA A 220 -11.73 -2.69 -17.56
C ALA A 220 -11.01 -1.39 -17.19
N LEU A 221 -10.17 -1.38 -16.15
CA LEU A 221 -9.26 -0.26 -15.90
C LEU A 221 -8.34 0.00 -17.10
N ARG A 222 -7.84 -1.07 -17.71
CA ARG A 222 -6.90 -1.02 -18.83
C ARG A 222 -7.58 -0.69 -20.14
N ALA A 223 -8.74 -1.28 -20.37
CA ALA A 223 -9.58 -0.89 -21.50
C ALA A 223 -9.98 0.60 -21.43
N LEU A 224 -10.26 1.13 -20.24
CA LEU A 224 -10.55 2.56 -20.03
C LEU A 224 -9.33 3.45 -20.27
N SER A 225 -8.16 3.06 -19.74
CA SER A 225 -6.90 3.76 -19.97
C SER A 225 -6.55 3.87 -21.45
N ILE A 226 -6.69 2.78 -22.22
CA ILE A 226 -6.43 2.76 -23.67
C ILE A 226 -7.48 3.57 -24.43
N HIS A 227 -8.75 3.49 -24.03
CA HIS A 227 -9.82 4.25 -24.67
C HIS A 227 -9.62 5.77 -24.52
N THR A 228 -9.10 6.21 -23.37
CA THR A 228 -8.91 7.62 -23.02
C THR A 228 -7.47 8.13 -23.23
N GLN A 229 -6.57 7.28 -23.77
CA GLN A 229 -5.14 7.60 -23.88
C GLN A 229 -4.86 8.80 -24.79
N TYR A 230 -5.65 8.98 -25.84
CA TYR A 230 -5.51 10.05 -26.83
C TYR A 230 -6.46 11.23 -26.58
N TRP A 231 -7.27 11.19 -25.52
CA TRP A 231 -8.19 12.30 -25.21
C TRP A 231 -7.41 13.51 -24.71
N THR A 232 -7.70 14.65 -25.31
CA THR A 232 -7.25 15.95 -24.82
C THR A 232 -7.86 16.25 -23.43
N PRO A 233 -7.26 17.14 -22.63
CA PRO A 233 -7.84 17.53 -21.34
C PRO A 233 -9.28 18.06 -21.46
N ALA A 234 -9.58 18.78 -22.54
CA ALA A 234 -10.94 19.29 -22.81
C ALA A 234 -11.93 18.15 -23.09
N GLU A 235 -11.54 17.13 -23.84
CA GLU A 235 -12.36 15.94 -24.09
C GLU A 235 -12.58 15.13 -22.81
N LYS A 236 -11.54 14.90 -22.00
CA LYS A 236 -11.68 14.23 -20.69
C LYS A 236 -12.69 14.93 -19.77
N ASN A 237 -12.76 16.26 -19.84
CA ASN A 237 -13.64 17.07 -19.01
C ASN A 237 -15.11 17.05 -19.46
N THR A 238 -15.39 16.76 -20.73
CA THR A 238 -16.72 16.96 -21.34
C THR A 238 -17.34 15.68 -21.88
N GLN A 239 -16.53 14.74 -22.38
CA GLN A 239 -17.03 13.52 -23.00
C GLN A 239 -17.32 12.43 -21.96
N LEU A 240 -18.51 11.84 -22.06
CA LEU A 240 -18.87 10.63 -21.34
C LEU A 240 -18.16 9.42 -21.94
N VAL A 241 -17.78 8.48 -21.09
CA VAL A 241 -17.13 7.22 -21.51
C VAL A 241 -18.18 6.29 -22.10
N ALA A 242 -18.31 6.29 -23.43
CA ALA A 242 -19.21 5.40 -24.15
C ALA A 242 -18.68 3.95 -24.21
N LEU A 243 -19.59 2.97 -24.21
CA LEU A 243 -19.27 1.55 -24.48
C LEU A 243 -18.96 1.37 -25.96
N SER A 244 -17.74 1.71 -26.38
CA SER A 244 -17.32 1.62 -27.78
C SER A 244 -15.93 1.00 -27.92
N GLY A 245 -15.63 0.50 -29.13
CA GLY A 245 -14.34 -0.10 -29.47
C GLY A 245 -13.95 -1.23 -28.52
N VAL A 246 -12.69 -1.19 -28.07
CA VAL A 246 -12.07 -2.17 -27.16
C VAL A 246 -12.86 -2.36 -25.87
N LEU A 247 -13.47 -1.30 -25.34
CA LEU A 247 -14.16 -1.33 -24.07
C LEU A 247 -15.46 -2.12 -24.15
N LEU A 248 -16.21 -2.00 -25.26
CA LEU A 248 -17.39 -2.84 -25.52
C LEU A 248 -17.02 -4.32 -25.61
N TRP A 249 -15.97 -4.65 -26.36
CA TRP A 249 -15.50 -6.03 -26.52
C TRP A 249 -15.06 -6.65 -25.21
N ASN A 250 -14.37 -5.89 -24.36
CA ASN A 250 -14.03 -6.34 -23.01
C ASN A 250 -15.28 -6.67 -22.19
N ARG A 251 -16.26 -5.76 -22.12
CA ARG A 251 -17.48 -5.97 -21.33
C ARG A 251 -18.30 -7.16 -21.86
N LEU A 252 -18.44 -7.29 -23.18
CA LEU A 252 -19.13 -8.43 -23.80
C LEU A 252 -18.43 -9.75 -23.49
N LEU A 253 -17.11 -9.81 -23.58
CA LEU A 253 -16.33 -11.00 -23.27
C LEU A 253 -16.54 -11.43 -21.81
N TRP A 254 -16.35 -10.53 -20.85
CA TRP A 254 -16.42 -10.90 -19.43
C TRP A 254 -17.85 -11.15 -18.94
N VAL A 255 -18.85 -10.44 -19.46
CA VAL A 255 -20.26 -10.75 -19.18
C VAL A 255 -20.65 -12.11 -19.77
N SER A 256 -20.15 -12.44 -20.97
CA SER A 256 -20.36 -13.77 -21.57
C SER A 256 -19.72 -14.87 -20.73
N ILE A 257 -18.49 -14.67 -20.24
CA ILE A 257 -17.83 -15.59 -19.30
C ILE A 257 -18.66 -15.75 -18.03
N ALA A 258 -19.16 -14.66 -17.45
CA ALA A 258 -20.01 -14.70 -16.26
C ALA A 258 -21.31 -15.50 -16.48
N LEU A 259 -21.96 -15.33 -17.64
CA LEU A 259 -23.15 -16.10 -18.02
C LEU A 259 -22.84 -17.58 -18.22
N ILE A 260 -21.74 -17.91 -18.89
CA ILE A 260 -21.27 -19.30 -19.06
C ILE A 260 -21.01 -19.94 -17.70
N VAL A 261 -20.34 -19.23 -16.79
CA VAL A 261 -20.08 -19.71 -15.43
C VAL A 261 -21.39 -20.01 -14.70
N LEU A 262 -22.39 -19.12 -14.75
CA LEU A 262 -23.71 -19.36 -14.15
C LEU A 262 -24.43 -20.56 -14.78
N MET A 263 -24.34 -20.73 -16.10
CA MET A 263 -24.92 -21.89 -16.79
C MET A 263 -24.24 -23.20 -16.37
N VAL A 264 -22.91 -23.21 -16.26
CA VAL A 264 -22.13 -24.35 -15.76
C VAL A 264 -22.48 -24.65 -14.31
N THR A 265 -22.64 -23.63 -13.45
CA THR A 265 -23.11 -23.81 -12.07
C THR A 265 -24.50 -24.41 -12.03
N TYR A 266 -25.42 -23.90 -12.86
CA TYR A 266 -26.75 -24.46 -12.97
C TYR A 266 -26.72 -25.92 -13.42
N TRP A 267 -25.85 -26.34 -14.33
CA TRP A 267 -25.75 -27.75 -14.72
C TRP A 267 -25.11 -28.63 -13.65
N LYS A 268 -23.98 -28.21 -13.08
CA LYS A 268 -23.23 -29.00 -12.08
C LYS A 268 -23.88 -29.06 -10.70
N PHE A 269 -24.72 -28.10 -10.34
CA PHE A 269 -25.40 -28.12 -9.05
C PHE A 269 -26.31 -29.35 -8.93
N SER A 270 -26.37 -29.95 -7.74
CA SER A 270 -27.31 -31.01 -7.44
C SER A 270 -27.77 -30.88 -6.00
N PHE A 271 -29.04 -31.25 -5.75
CA PHE A 271 -29.63 -31.32 -4.41
C PHE A 271 -29.11 -32.52 -3.59
N ASN A 272 -28.07 -33.20 -4.07
CA ASN A 272 -27.44 -34.29 -3.33
C ASN A 272 -26.61 -33.73 -2.17
N VAL A 273 -27.06 -33.99 -0.95
CA VAL A 273 -26.36 -33.65 0.30
C VAL A 273 -25.09 -34.50 0.43
N VAL A 274 -25.16 -35.78 0.03
CA VAL A 274 -24.01 -36.70 0.02
C VAL A 274 -23.19 -36.45 -1.24
N THR A 275 -22.08 -35.73 -1.11
CA THR A 275 -21.04 -35.74 -2.14
C THR A 275 -20.51 -37.16 -2.24
N GLY A 276 -20.60 -37.74 -3.44
CA GLY A 276 -20.23 -39.12 -3.73
C GLY A 276 -18.74 -39.41 -3.54
N ARG A 277 -18.23 -39.39 -2.31
CA ARG A 277 -17.26 -40.39 -1.91
C ARG A 277 -18.07 -41.65 -1.66
N ARG A 278 -18.04 -42.58 -2.62
CA ARG A 278 -18.03 -44.01 -2.26
C ARG A 278 -16.90 -44.17 -1.24
N ARG A 279 -17.20 -43.94 0.04
CA ARG A 279 -16.52 -44.67 1.09
C ARG A 279 -16.83 -46.11 0.71
N SER A 280 -15.83 -46.77 0.13
CA SER A 280 -15.70 -48.20 0.34
C SER A 280 -16.05 -48.41 1.80
N LYS A 281 -17.20 -49.05 2.05
CA LYS A 281 -17.49 -49.63 3.36
C LYS A 281 -16.36 -50.63 3.55
N LYS A 282 -15.21 -50.16 4.05
CA LYS A 282 -14.54 -50.94 5.07
C LYS A 282 -15.59 -51.04 6.14
N VAL A 283 -16.30 -52.16 6.12
CA VAL A 283 -17.05 -52.65 7.27
C VAL A 283 -16.05 -52.50 8.40
N LEU A 284 -16.27 -51.49 9.24
CA LEU A 284 -15.70 -51.51 10.56
C LEU A 284 -16.29 -52.78 11.15
N GLN A 285 -15.49 -53.85 11.16
CA GLN A 285 -15.73 -54.92 12.11
C GLN A 285 -15.86 -54.18 13.44
N GLU A 286 -17.07 -54.14 13.98
CA GLU A 286 -17.27 -53.87 15.39
C GLU A 286 -16.33 -54.84 16.09
N LYS A 287 -15.17 -54.33 16.51
CA LYS A 287 -14.41 -55.00 17.54
C LYS A 287 -15.42 -55.13 18.67
N ALA A 288 -15.69 -56.38 19.05
CA ALA A 288 -16.43 -56.68 20.26
C ALA A 288 -15.97 -55.71 21.33
N VAL A 289 -16.92 -55.00 21.94
CA VAL A 289 -16.63 -54.13 23.07
C VAL A 289 -16.01 -55.03 24.12
N ASP A 290 -14.68 -54.99 24.24
CA ASP A 290 -13.98 -55.60 25.35
C ASP A 290 -14.64 -55.03 26.61
N LEU A 291 -15.11 -55.94 27.47
CA LEU A 291 -15.62 -55.60 28.80
C LEU A 291 -14.63 -54.61 29.44
N PRO A 292 -15.11 -53.54 30.11
CA PRO A 292 -14.23 -52.51 30.63
C PRO A 292 -13.25 -53.12 31.62
N GLN A 293 -12.05 -53.47 31.13
CA GLN A 293 -10.93 -53.79 31.98
C GLN A 293 -10.59 -52.51 32.71
N ILE A 294 -10.54 -52.58 34.05
CA ILE A 294 -10.06 -51.48 34.91
C ILE A 294 -8.61 -51.23 34.50
N THR A 295 -8.45 -50.36 33.51
CA THR A 295 -7.15 -49.94 33.03
C THR A 295 -6.63 -49.03 34.12
N GLN A 296 -5.57 -49.43 34.83
CA GLN A 296 -4.92 -48.55 35.79
C GLN A 296 -4.47 -47.31 35.03
N ILE A 297 -5.20 -46.20 35.20
CA ILE A 297 -4.88 -44.94 34.56
C ILE A 297 -3.53 -44.53 35.14
N PRO A 298 -2.45 -44.46 34.35
CA PRO A 298 -1.16 -44.05 34.87
C PRO A 298 -1.32 -42.65 35.46
N VAL A 299 -0.85 -42.47 36.68
CA VAL A 299 -0.85 -41.15 37.33
C VAL A 299 0.17 -40.30 36.58
N VAL A 300 -0.31 -39.50 35.62
CA VAL A 300 0.55 -38.61 34.84
C VAL A 300 0.90 -37.42 35.70
N ASN A 301 2.18 -37.30 36.09
CA ASN A 301 2.69 -36.08 36.70
C ASN A 301 2.69 -34.96 35.66
N GLN A 302 1.82 -33.96 35.86
CA GLN A 302 1.72 -32.81 34.98
C GLN A 302 2.92 -31.89 35.17
N GLN A 303 3.84 -31.87 34.21
CA GLN A 303 4.96 -30.93 34.20
C GLN A 303 4.50 -29.59 33.62
N LEU A 304 4.17 -28.62 34.47
CA LEU A 304 3.71 -27.27 34.09
C LEU A 304 4.84 -26.22 34.01
N GLY A 305 6.09 -26.67 33.98
CA GLY A 305 7.27 -25.81 33.95
C GLY A 305 7.43 -24.97 32.67
N TRP A 306 8.45 -24.12 32.64
CA TRP A 306 8.72 -23.25 31.49
C TRP A 306 9.10 -24.02 30.21
N ALA A 307 9.85 -25.13 30.36
CA ALA A 307 10.20 -26.00 29.25
C ALA A 307 8.97 -26.65 28.57
N SER A 308 7.95 -27.02 29.34
CA SER A 308 6.72 -27.58 28.77
C SER A 308 5.90 -26.51 28.05
N GLN A 309 5.88 -25.27 28.55
CA GLN A 309 5.25 -24.13 27.86
C GLN A 309 5.93 -23.83 26.52
N LEU A 310 7.26 -23.90 26.44
CA LEU A 310 8.00 -23.69 25.20
C LEU A 310 7.75 -24.83 24.20
N SER A 311 7.75 -26.09 24.67
CA SER A 311 7.41 -27.25 23.85
C SER A 311 5.97 -27.19 23.33
N GLN A 312 5.01 -26.80 24.18
CA GLN A 312 3.62 -26.57 23.77
C GLN A 312 3.52 -25.47 22.70
N LEU A 313 4.23 -24.35 22.88
CA LEU A 313 4.26 -23.25 21.91
C LEU A 313 4.79 -23.73 20.57
N TRP A 314 5.95 -24.40 20.56
CA TRP A 314 6.59 -24.86 19.32
C TRP A 314 5.74 -25.91 18.60
N ASN A 315 5.21 -26.90 19.32
CA ASN A 315 4.37 -27.93 18.72
C ASN A 315 3.06 -27.35 18.17
N GLN A 316 2.44 -26.40 18.86
CA GLN A 316 1.27 -25.67 18.33
C GLN A 316 1.63 -24.83 17.11
N ALA A 317 2.77 -24.14 17.12
CA ALA A 317 3.24 -23.33 15.99
C ALA A 317 3.46 -24.19 14.75
N VAL A 318 4.17 -25.31 14.89
CA VAL A 318 4.41 -26.28 13.80
C VAL A 318 3.09 -26.90 13.34
N PHE A 319 2.15 -27.18 14.26
CA PHE A 319 0.81 -27.67 13.91
C PHE A 319 0.07 -26.67 13.02
N TYR A 320 -0.02 -25.40 13.43
CA TYR A 320 -0.69 -24.35 12.65
C TYR A 320 0.02 -24.10 11.31
N ALA A 321 1.36 -24.14 11.28
CA ALA A 321 2.14 -24.00 10.07
C ALA A 321 1.83 -25.13 9.07
N LYS A 322 1.92 -26.38 9.53
CA LYS A 322 1.64 -27.58 8.71
C LYS A 322 0.19 -27.64 8.26
N MET A 323 -0.73 -27.21 9.10
CA MET A 323 -2.15 -27.11 8.75
C MET A 323 -2.33 -26.14 7.59
N THR A 324 -1.80 -24.92 7.73
CA THR A 324 -1.94 -23.84 6.74
C THR A 324 -1.33 -24.20 5.40
N VAL A 325 -0.09 -24.73 5.39
CA VAL A 325 0.62 -25.09 4.13
C VAL A 325 -0.12 -26.20 3.36
N ARG A 326 -0.90 -27.03 4.04
CA ARG A 326 -1.70 -28.10 3.42
C ARG A 326 -3.06 -27.62 2.92
N GLU A 327 -3.47 -26.39 3.22
CA GLU A 327 -4.73 -25.87 2.72
C GLU A 327 -4.62 -25.56 1.22
N ILE A 328 -5.58 -26.06 0.44
CA ILE A 328 -5.65 -25.84 -1.02
C ILE A 328 -5.57 -24.35 -1.39
N PRO A 329 -6.23 -23.42 -0.67
CA PRO A 329 -6.15 -21.99 -0.96
C PRO A 329 -4.76 -21.41 -0.72
N PHE A 330 -4.02 -21.88 0.29
CA PHE A 330 -2.65 -21.42 0.54
C PHE A 330 -1.77 -21.78 -0.65
N ILE A 331 -1.83 -23.05 -1.06
CA ILE A 331 -1.11 -23.57 -2.22
C ILE A 331 -1.51 -22.78 -3.47
N GLY A 332 -2.81 -22.51 -3.65
CA GLY A 332 -3.32 -21.70 -4.76
C GLY A 332 -2.69 -20.31 -4.80
N ILE A 333 -2.65 -19.59 -3.68
CA ILE A 333 -2.05 -18.24 -3.59
C ILE A 333 -0.56 -18.29 -3.96
N VAL A 334 0.18 -19.29 -3.44
CA VAL A 334 1.61 -19.44 -3.71
C VAL A 334 1.87 -19.77 -5.18
N VAL A 335 1.12 -20.72 -5.76
CA VAL A 335 1.25 -21.10 -7.17
C VAL A 335 0.92 -19.93 -8.08
N ILE A 336 -0.15 -19.19 -7.79
CA ILE A 336 -0.52 -18.01 -8.56
C ILE A 336 0.56 -16.93 -8.46
N GLY A 337 1.17 -16.74 -7.29
CA GLY A 337 2.30 -15.83 -7.11
C GLY A 337 3.54 -16.24 -7.91
N ILE A 338 3.83 -17.54 -7.98
CA ILE A 338 4.92 -18.07 -8.81
C ILE A 338 4.61 -17.84 -10.29
N ILE A 339 3.38 -18.10 -10.74
CA ILE A 339 2.96 -17.83 -12.12
C ILE A 339 3.13 -16.35 -12.45
N ASN A 340 2.73 -15.45 -11.55
CA ASN A 340 2.92 -14.01 -11.73
C ASN A 340 4.41 -13.65 -11.87
N LEU A 341 5.28 -14.19 -11.02
CA LEU A 341 6.74 -13.99 -11.13
C LEU A 341 7.29 -14.49 -12.47
N ILE A 342 6.87 -15.67 -12.91
CA ILE A 342 7.32 -16.26 -14.19
C ILE A 342 6.84 -15.38 -15.35
N VAL A 343 5.56 -15.01 -15.39
CA VAL A 343 5.02 -14.15 -16.45
C VAL A 343 5.72 -12.80 -16.47
N SER A 344 5.89 -12.16 -15.31
CA SER A 344 6.60 -10.88 -15.21
C SER A 344 8.07 -10.97 -15.61
N SER A 345 8.70 -12.14 -15.47
CA SER A 345 10.11 -12.33 -15.82
C SER A 345 10.38 -12.24 -17.31
N PHE A 346 9.40 -12.52 -18.16
CA PHE A 346 9.51 -12.35 -19.62
C PHE A 346 9.61 -10.88 -20.04
N TYR A 347 9.09 -9.97 -19.21
CA TYR A 347 9.13 -8.52 -19.43
C TYR A 347 10.18 -7.84 -18.54
N PHE A 348 11.05 -8.62 -17.90
CA PHE A 348 12.08 -8.08 -17.02
C PHE A 348 13.26 -7.56 -17.83
N GLY A 349 13.71 -6.35 -17.51
CA GLY A 349 14.99 -5.81 -18.00
C GLY A 349 14.87 -4.85 -19.17
N GLU A 350 13.71 -4.64 -19.77
CA GLU A 350 13.56 -3.59 -20.78
C GLU A 350 13.45 -2.20 -20.14
N MET A 351 14.49 -1.39 -20.29
CA MET A 351 14.46 0.03 -19.92
C MET A 351 14.64 0.86 -21.18
N TYR A 352 13.60 1.59 -21.58
CA TYR A 352 13.60 2.41 -22.81
C TYR A 352 14.03 1.63 -24.07
N GLY A 353 13.62 0.36 -24.19
CA GLY A 353 13.98 -0.52 -25.32
C GLY A 353 15.38 -1.13 -25.26
N THR A 354 16.09 -0.98 -24.13
CA THR A 354 17.41 -1.60 -23.91
C THR A 354 17.33 -2.68 -22.84
N ASN A 355 17.88 -3.86 -23.12
CA ASN A 355 17.93 -4.97 -22.17
C ASN A 355 18.97 -4.73 -21.08
N SER A 356 18.53 -4.81 -19.83
CA SER A 356 19.33 -4.69 -18.62
C SER A 356 19.70 -6.08 -18.10
N TYR A 357 20.93 -6.24 -17.60
CA TYR A 357 21.33 -7.50 -16.99
C TYR A 357 20.53 -7.79 -15.70
N PRO A 358 20.11 -9.05 -15.47
CA PRO A 358 19.40 -9.47 -14.25
C PRO A 358 20.36 -9.63 -13.07
N ILE A 359 21.11 -8.58 -12.76
CA ILE A 359 21.97 -8.51 -11.57
C ILE A 359 21.16 -8.77 -10.30
N THR A 360 21.81 -9.33 -9.28
CA THR A 360 21.13 -9.78 -8.05
C THR A 360 20.41 -8.62 -7.34
N GLY A 361 20.97 -7.41 -7.33
CA GLY A 361 20.32 -6.23 -6.76
C GLY A 361 18.97 -5.91 -7.41
N ASN A 362 18.89 -5.94 -8.74
CA ASN A 362 17.64 -5.71 -9.47
C ASN A 362 16.66 -6.87 -9.31
N MET A 363 17.16 -8.11 -9.32
CA MET A 363 16.31 -9.28 -9.17
C MET A 363 15.60 -9.33 -7.81
N VAL A 364 16.30 -8.94 -6.74
CA VAL A 364 15.69 -8.90 -5.40
C VAL A 364 14.56 -7.87 -5.32
N GLY A 365 14.74 -6.70 -5.95
CA GLY A 365 13.68 -5.70 -6.08
C GLY A 365 12.49 -6.23 -6.89
N PHE A 366 12.76 -6.76 -8.08
CA PHE A 366 11.76 -7.36 -8.96
C PHE A 366 10.92 -8.44 -8.27
N VAL A 367 11.58 -9.36 -7.59
CA VAL A 367 10.90 -10.46 -6.89
C VAL A 367 10.09 -9.94 -5.70
N SER A 368 10.61 -8.95 -4.96
CA SER A 368 9.89 -8.34 -3.83
C SER A 368 8.64 -7.59 -4.29
N ASP A 369 8.72 -6.85 -5.39
CA ASP A 369 7.60 -6.05 -5.91
C ASP A 369 6.49 -6.94 -6.48
N ASN A 370 6.86 -7.96 -7.28
CA ASN A 370 5.89 -8.87 -7.89
C ASN A 370 5.24 -9.83 -6.88
N PHE A 371 5.93 -10.18 -5.79
CA PHE A 371 5.37 -11.05 -4.74
C PHE A 371 4.77 -10.26 -3.56
N GLY A 372 4.99 -8.95 -3.49
CA GLY A 372 4.61 -8.08 -2.37
C GLY A 372 3.11 -8.13 -2.03
N LEU A 373 2.25 -8.15 -3.05
CA LEU A 373 0.81 -8.27 -2.87
C LEU A 373 0.40 -9.65 -2.31
N PHE A 374 1.09 -10.71 -2.71
CA PHE A 374 0.84 -12.06 -2.18
C PHE A 374 1.26 -12.16 -0.72
N PHE A 375 2.37 -11.54 -0.32
CA PHE A 375 2.73 -11.42 1.09
C PHE A 375 1.63 -10.71 1.88
N PHE A 376 1.12 -9.57 1.37
CA PHE A 376 0.03 -8.85 2.02
C PHE A 376 -1.26 -9.68 2.15
N ILE A 377 -1.65 -10.37 1.08
CA ILE A 377 -2.81 -11.28 1.10
C ILE A 377 -2.64 -12.35 2.17
N ILE A 378 -1.49 -13.04 2.20
CA ILE A 378 -1.24 -14.11 3.17
C ILE A 378 -1.31 -13.55 4.60
N ILE A 379 -0.73 -12.37 4.85
CA ILE A 379 -0.81 -11.69 6.13
C ILE A 379 -2.27 -11.45 6.53
N VAL A 380 -3.06 -10.78 5.70
CA VAL A 380 -4.44 -10.42 6.06
C VAL A 380 -5.30 -11.66 6.26
N PHE A 381 -5.25 -12.60 5.31
CA PHE A 381 -6.12 -13.77 5.29
C PHE A 381 -5.79 -14.77 6.39
N TYR A 382 -4.52 -15.21 6.46
CA TYR A 382 -4.15 -16.26 7.39
C TYR A 382 -4.04 -15.78 8.83
N SER A 383 -3.83 -14.48 9.06
CA SER A 383 -4.03 -13.91 10.39
C SER A 383 -5.46 -14.08 10.89
N GLY A 384 -6.45 -13.75 10.07
CA GLY A 384 -7.86 -13.95 10.43
C GLY A 384 -8.25 -15.43 10.50
N GLU A 385 -7.79 -16.25 9.57
CA GLU A 385 -8.11 -17.69 9.53
C GLU A 385 -7.61 -18.39 10.79
N LEU A 386 -6.36 -18.15 11.19
CA LEU A 386 -5.79 -18.77 12.37
C LEU A 386 -6.46 -18.30 13.67
N ILE A 387 -6.82 -17.01 13.78
CA ILE A 387 -7.51 -16.49 14.98
C ILE A 387 -8.89 -17.14 15.15
N TRP A 388 -9.62 -17.33 14.06
CA TRP A 388 -10.99 -17.84 14.08
C TRP A 388 -11.09 -19.36 13.89
N LYS A 389 -9.96 -20.06 13.72
CA LYS A 389 -9.94 -21.46 13.27
C LYS A 389 -10.74 -22.38 14.18
N GLU A 390 -10.51 -22.32 15.48
CA GLU A 390 -11.15 -23.19 16.46
C GLU A 390 -12.66 -22.93 16.55
N ARG A 391 -13.08 -21.67 16.37
CA ARG A 391 -14.51 -21.30 16.33
C ARG A 391 -15.18 -21.79 15.06
N SER A 392 -14.48 -21.72 13.92
CA SER A 392 -15.03 -22.17 12.62
C SER A 392 -15.33 -23.67 12.58
N VAL A 393 -14.59 -24.47 13.37
CA VAL A 393 -14.81 -25.93 13.49
C VAL A 393 -15.51 -26.34 14.79
N ASN A 394 -16.04 -25.37 15.56
CA ASN A 394 -16.77 -25.56 16.82
C ASN A 394 -16.00 -26.32 17.92
N ILE A 395 -14.66 -26.20 17.96
CA ILE A 395 -13.81 -26.79 19.02
C ILE A 395 -13.32 -25.75 20.03
N ASN A 396 -13.70 -24.48 19.87
CA ASN A 396 -13.23 -23.39 20.72
C ASN A 396 -13.52 -23.62 22.21
N LEU A 397 -14.67 -24.21 22.57
CA LEU A 397 -14.99 -24.51 23.98
C LEU A 397 -14.04 -25.56 24.57
N ILE A 398 -13.63 -26.56 23.78
CA ILE A 398 -12.66 -27.57 24.19
C ILE A 398 -11.28 -26.92 24.33
N ALA A 399 -10.88 -26.11 23.36
CA ALA A 399 -9.60 -25.43 23.36
C ALA A 399 -9.46 -24.44 24.53
N ASP A 400 -10.54 -23.74 24.86
CA ASP A 400 -10.62 -22.78 25.96
C ASP A 400 -10.54 -23.47 27.34
N ALA A 401 -11.03 -24.71 27.45
CA ALA A 401 -10.97 -25.51 28.67
C ALA A 401 -9.59 -26.15 28.93
N MET A 402 -8.67 -26.14 27.95
CA MET A 402 -7.34 -26.71 28.13
C MET A 402 -6.48 -25.88 29.10
N PRO A 403 -5.62 -26.51 29.92
CA PRO A 403 -4.73 -25.83 30.87
C PRO A 403 -3.51 -25.17 30.19
N VAL A 404 -3.72 -24.53 29.04
CA VAL A 404 -2.72 -23.77 28.29
C VAL A 404 -2.87 -22.28 28.66
N LYS A 405 -1.80 -21.49 28.71
CA LYS A 405 -1.92 -20.03 28.92
C LYS A 405 -2.40 -19.32 27.65
N ASN A 406 -3.15 -18.21 27.77
CA ASN A 406 -3.67 -17.45 26.62
C ASN A 406 -2.56 -16.95 25.68
N TRP A 407 -1.48 -16.40 26.25
CA TRP A 407 -0.32 -15.95 25.48
C TRP A 407 0.28 -17.07 24.60
N THR A 408 0.33 -18.31 25.11
CA THR A 408 0.92 -19.45 24.38
C THR A 408 0.18 -19.72 23.07
N SER A 409 -1.16 -19.72 23.09
CA SER A 409 -1.96 -20.01 21.89
C SER A 409 -1.79 -18.93 20.81
N LEU A 410 -1.91 -17.64 21.18
CA LEU A 410 -1.79 -16.56 20.20
C LEU A 410 -0.35 -16.46 19.66
N THR A 411 0.65 -16.63 20.53
CA THR A 411 2.06 -16.64 20.12
C THR A 411 2.39 -17.83 19.24
N ALA A 412 1.83 -19.01 19.50
CA ALA A 412 1.99 -20.17 18.63
C ALA A 412 1.42 -19.92 17.22
N LYS A 413 0.25 -19.29 17.11
CA LYS A 413 -0.32 -18.89 15.81
C LYS A 413 0.58 -17.89 15.07
N PHE A 414 1.11 -16.89 15.79
CA PHE A 414 2.03 -15.91 15.24
C PHE A 414 3.34 -16.56 14.76
N VAL A 415 3.99 -17.37 15.60
CA VAL A 415 5.23 -18.09 15.24
C VAL A 415 4.98 -19.07 14.10
N GLY A 416 3.81 -19.73 14.06
CA GLY A 416 3.39 -20.57 12.95
C GLY A 416 3.37 -19.81 11.61
N LEU A 417 2.85 -18.58 11.59
CA LEU A 417 2.90 -17.70 10.41
C LEU A 417 4.33 -17.28 10.06
N VAL A 418 5.17 -16.96 11.06
CA VAL A 418 6.58 -16.61 10.80
C VAL A 418 7.33 -17.78 10.16
N ILE A 419 7.10 -19.03 10.59
CA ILE A 419 7.67 -20.22 9.94
C ILE A 419 7.24 -20.31 8.47
N ILE A 420 5.96 -20.04 8.19
CA ILE A 420 5.44 -20.00 6.82
C ILE A 420 6.13 -18.89 6.00
N TYR A 421 6.30 -17.69 6.58
CA TYR A 421 6.96 -16.57 5.90
C TYR A 421 8.42 -16.90 5.56
N ILE A 422 9.15 -17.53 6.47
CA ILE A 422 10.52 -17.99 6.21
C ILE A 422 10.53 -18.98 5.03
N GLY A 423 9.62 -19.97 5.03
CA GLY A 423 9.51 -20.91 3.91
C GLY A 423 9.16 -20.24 2.57
N LEU A 424 8.26 -19.26 2.59
CA LEU A 424 7.90 -18.47 1.41
C LEU A 424 9.07 -17.62 0.91
N LEU A 425 9.80 -16.94 1.80
CA LEU A 425 10.95 -16.15 1.40
C LEU A 425 12.05 -17.02 0.78
N LEU A 426 12.30 -18.21 1.32
CA LEU A 426 13.25 -19.17 0.71
C LEU A 426 12.81 -19.63 -0.67
N LEU A 427 11.50 -19.90 -0.86
CA LEU A 427 10.92 -20.24 -2.16
C LEU A 427 11.08 -19.08 -3.17
N VAL A 428 10.87 -17.86 -2.70
CA VAL A 428 11.00 -16.63 -3.49
C VAL A 428 12.45 -16.37 -3.89
N ILE A 429 13.43 -16.64 -3.01
CA ILE A 429 14.86 -16.63 -3.33
C ILE A 429 15.18 -17.67 -4.41
N PHE A 430 14.68 -18.90 -4.23
CA PHE A 430 14.87 -19.97 -5.21
C PHE A 430 14.33 -19.57 -6.59
N MET A 431 13.13 -19.00 -6.65
CA MET A 431 12.56 -18.50 -7.91
C MET A 431 13.37 -17.36 -8.53
N GLY A 432 13.86 -16.41 -7.72
CA GLY A 432 14.74 -15.34 -8.21
C GLY A 432 16.02 -15.86 -8.85
N VAL A 433 16.69 -16.82 -8.18
CA VAL A 433 17.89 -17.48 -8.70
C VAL A 433 17.57 -18.27 -9.99
N ALA A 434 16.45 -18.98 -10.02
CA ALA A 434 16.02 -19.73 -11.20
C ALA A 434 15.75 -18.79 -12.40
N ILE A 435 15.13 -17.64 -12.17
CA ILE A 435 14.87 -16.63 -13.21
C ILE A 435 16.18 -16.00 -13.70
N GLN A 436 17.12 -15.67 -12.81
CA GLN A 436 18.45 -15.19 -13.21
C GLN A 436 19.18 -16.20 -14.10
N ALA A 437 19.14 -17.48 -13.71
CA ALA A 437 19.74 -18.57 -14.48
C ALA A 437 19.08 -18.72 -15.86
N ALA A 438 17.74 -18.64 -15.92
CA ALA A 438 16.98 -18.71 -17.17
C ALA A 438 17.31 -17.54 -18.11
N ASN A 439 17.56 -16.36 -17.56
CA ASN A 439 18.00 -15.17 -18.30
C ASN A 439 19.51 -15.13 -18.60
N GLY A 440 20.23 -16.24 -18.39
CA GLY A 440 21.65 -16.38 -18.75
C GLY A 440 22.65 -15.75 -17.77
N TYR A 441 22.21 -15.36 -16.57
CA TYR A 441 23.07 -14.75 -15.55
C TYR A 441 23.35 -15.72 -14.39
N PHE A 442 24.60 -16.16 -14.26
CA PHE A 442 24.99 -17.19 -13.29
C PHE A 442 25.75 -16.68 -12.05
N ARG A 443 25.89 -15.36 -11.89
CA ARG A 443 26.58 -14.76 -10.73
C ARG A 443 25.59 -14.47 -9.60
N PHE A 444 25.26 -15.50 -8.84
CA PHE A 444 24.28 -15.40 -7.77
C PHE A 444 24.91 -14.88 -6.47
N GLU A 445 24.48 -13.69 -6.04
CA GLU A 445 24.89 -13.12 -4.75
C GLU A 445 23.83 -13.41 -3.69
N LEU A 446 23.76 -14.67 -3.24
CA LEU A 446 22.81 -15.10 -2.21
C LEU A 446 22.77 -14.21 -0.96
N PRO A 447 23.90 -13.66 -0.44
CA PRO A 447 23.85 -12.74 0.69
C PRO A 447 22.92 -11.54 0.48
N ILE A 448 22.81 -10.99 -0.74
CA ILE A 448 21.95 -9.84 -1.02
C ILE A 448 20.47 -10.24 -0.92
N TYR A 449 20.11 -11.42 -1.43
CA TYR A 449 18.77 -11.99 -1.25
C TYR A 449 18.38 -12.08 0.22
N PHE A 450 19.25 -12.69 1.03
CA PHE A 450 19.00 -12.85 2.47
C PHE A 450 18.92 -11.49 3.18
N GLN A 451 19.87 -10.59 2.93
CA GLN A 451 19.91 -9.26 3.56
C GLN A 451 18.62 -8.47 3.30
N THR A 452 18.10 -8.50 2.07
CA THR A 452 16.92 -7.71 1.73
C THR A 452 15.65 -8.37 2.24
N LEU A 453 15.44 -9.64 1.92
CA LEU A 453 14.18 -10.34 2.18
C LEU A 453 13.99 -10.66 3.67
N PHE A 454 15.05 -11.04 4.39
CA PHE A 454 14.94 -11.34 5.82
C PHE A 454 15.01 -10.11 6.72
N THR A 455 15.42 -8.96 6.20
CA THR A 455 15.46 -7.72 6.99
C THR A 455 14.24 -6.84 6.70
N GLN A 456 14.08 -6.38 5.47
CA GLN A 456 12.98 -5.47 5.12
C GLN A 456 11.65 -6.21 4.97
N THR A 457 11.62 -7.25 4.12
CA THR A 457 10.37 -7.92 3.76
C THR A 457 9.82 -8.72 4.94
N LEU A 458 10.65 -9.50 5.64
CA LEU A 458 10.20 -10.25 6.82
C LEU A 458 9.70 -9.35 7.94
N PHE A 459 10.39 -8.23 8.22
CA PHE A 459 9.92 -7.26 9.22
C PHE A 459 8.57 -6.66 8.83
N PHE A 460 8.40 -6.29 7.55
CA PHE A 460 7.10 -5.85 7.01
C PHE A 460 6.02 -6.91 7.28
N MET A 461 6.29 -8.18 6.97
CA MET A 461 5.33 -9.25 7.19
C MET A 461 4.99 -9.43 8.66
N ILE A 462 5.98 -9.39 9.56
CA ILE A 462 5.79 -9.48 11.02
C ILE A 462 4.94 -8.31 11.54
N ALA A 463 5.31 -7.07 11.20
CA ALA A 463 4.64 -5.87 11.69
C ALA A 463 3.16 -5.84 11.28
N PHE A 464 2.87 -6.13 10.01
CA PHE A 464 1.50 -6.17 9.51
C PHE A 464 0.70 -7.38 10.03
N THR A 465 1.35 -8.51 10.33
CA THR A 465 0.70 -9.67 10.97
C THR A 465 0.22 -9.33 12.38
N ILE A 466 1.08 -8.68 13.17
CA ILE A 466 0.71 -8.26 14.53
C ILE A 466 -0.45 -7.25 14.50
N LEU A 467 -0.40 -6.29 13.57
CA LEU A 467 -1.50 -5.35 13.34
C LEU A 467 -2.79 -6.08 12.94
N ALA A 468 -2.71 -7.04 12.01
CA ALA A 468 -3.85 -7.85 11.59
C ALA A 468 -4.42 -8.68 12.74
N PHE A 469 -3.57 -9.25 13.60
CA PHE A 469 -4.00 -9.99 14.78
C PHE A 469 -4.80 -9.10 15.73
N PHE A 470 -4.27 -7.91 16.02
CA PHE A 470 -4.94 -6.92 16.86
C PHE A 470 -6.31 -6.52 16.30
N VAL A 471 -6.38 -6.21 15.00
CA VAL A 471 -7.65 -5.84 14.32
C VAL A 471 -8.66 -6.99 14.37
N GLN A 472 -8.22 -8.22 14.13
CA GLN A 472 -9.08 -9.42 14.14
C GLN A 472 -9.65 -9.73 15.53
N VAL A 473 -8.86 -9.53 16.60
CA VAL A 473 -9.32 -9.70 17.98
C VAL A 473 -10.39 -8.66 18.33
N ILE A 474 -10.24 -7.42 17.86
CA ILE A 474 -11.17 -6.32 18.14
C ILE A 474 -12.48 -6.44 17.34
N ALA A 475 -12.42 -6.80 16.06
CA ALA A 475 -13.57 -6.75 15.16
C ALA A 475 -14.72 -7.71 15.56
N ASN A 476 -14.45 -8.73 16.39
CA ASN A 476 -15.42 -9.74 16.85
C ASN A 476 -16.22 -10.45 15.72
N ASN A 477 -15.78 -10.30 14.47
CA ASN A 477 -16.29 -10.97 13.29
C ASN A 477 -15.15 -11.09 12.27
N LYS A 478 -14.92 -12.31 11.77
CA LYS A 478 -13.84 -12.64 10.81
C LYS A 478 -13.86 -11.75 9.56
N PHE A 479 -15.03 -11.57 8.95
CA PHE A 479 -15.19 -10.80 7.71
C PHE A 479 -15.01 -9.30 7.94
N LEU A 480 -15.53 -8.80 9.07
CA LEU A 480 -15.32 -7.40 9.46
C LEU A 480 -13.83 -7.13 9.71
N GLY A 481 -13.11 -8.07 10.33
CA GLY A 481 -11.67 -7.97 10.55
C GLY A 481 -10.88 -7.87 9.26
N TYR A 482 -11.22 -8.65 8.22
CA TYR A 482 -10.58 -8.52 6.90
C TYR A 482 -10.86 -7.15 6.25
N GLY A 483 -12.12 -6.70 6.25
CA GLY A 483 -12.49 -5.41 5.69
C GLY A 483 -11.80 -4.23 6.40
N LEU A 484 -11.77 -4.25 7.73
CA LEU A 484 -11.09 -3.24 8.54
C LEU A 484 -9.57 -3.23 8.27
N MET A 485 -8.95 -4.41 8.16
CA MET A 485 -7.52 -4.49 7.89
C MET A 485 -7.16 -3.90 6.51
N LEU A 486 -8.00 -4.14 5.50
CA LEU A 486 -7.83 -3.57 4.17
C LEU A 486 -7.99 -2.04 4.20
N VAL A 487 -9.01 -1.52 4.89
CA VAL A 487 -9.20 -0.07 5.07
C VAL A 487 -8.00 0.56 5.79
N ILE A 488 -7.54 -0.04 6.90
CA ILE A 488 -6.38 0.42 7.65
C ILE A 488 -5.13 0.43 6.76
N PHE A 489 -4.92 -0.62 5.96
CA PHE A 489 -3.81 -0.67 5.02
C PHE A 489 -3.87 0.48 4.00
N ILE A 490 -5.03 0.71 3.38
CA ILE A 490 -5.17 1.80 2.40
C ILE A 490 -4.92 3.16 3.06
N VAL A 491 -5.43 3.39 4.28
CA VAL A 491 -5.16 4.60 5.04
C VAL A 491 -3.66 4.76 5.28
N ILE A 492 -2.97 3.73 5.77
CA ILE A 492 -1.51 3.75 6.02
C ILE A 492 -0.74 4.12 4.75
N GLN A 493 -1.09 3.53 3.60
CA GLN A 493 -0.41 3.82 2.34
C GLN A 493 -0.65 5.26 1.86
N ASN A 494 -1.80 5.84 2.19
CA ASN A 494 -2.16 7.20 1.78
C ASN A 494 -1.79 8.28 2.81
N LEU A 495 -1.28 7.95 4.01
CA LEU A 495 -0.96 8.93 5.07
C LEU A 495 -0.09 10.10 4.58
N ARG A 496 0.85 9.85 3.66
CA ARG A 496 1.71 10.90 3.08
C ARG A 496 0.88 11.89 2.25
N ALA A 497 -0.01 11.38 1.41
CA ALA A 497 -1.00 12.22 0.72
C ALA A 497 -1.89 12.94 1.73
N MET A 498 -2.12 12.34 2.92
CA MET A 498 -2.85 12.97 4.02
C MET A 498 -2.14 14.10 4.77
N GLY A 499 -1.00 14.59 4.29
CA GLY A 499 -0.19 15.58 4.98
C GLY A 499 0.57 15.03 6.19
N ILE A 500 0.37 13.76 6.55
CA ILE A 500 1.14 13.05 7.58
C ILE A 500 2.39 12.48 6.91
N GLU A 501 3.34 13.37 6.64
CA GLU A 501 4.55 13.03 5.90
C GLU A 501 5.67 12.50 6.81
N ASN A 502 5.69 12.94 8.07
CA ASN A 502 6.74 12.58 9.01
C ASN A 502 6.81 11.05 9.16
N PRO A 503 7.97 10.42 8.88
CA PRO A 503 8.12 8.98 8.99
C PRO A 503 7.76 8.42 10.38
N LEU A 504 7.97 9.17 11.47
CA LEU A 504 7.62 8.71 12.82
C LEU A 504 6.12 8.44 13.01
N ALA A 505 5.26 9.12 12.25
CA ALA A 505 3.81 8.96 12.33
C ALA A 505 3.27 7.88 11.37
N ARG A 506 4.09 7.36 10.44
CA ARG A 506 3.67 6.41 9.42
C ARG A 506 4.07 4.99 9.81
N PHE A 507 3.06 4.14 10.07
CA PHE A 507 3.27 2.77 10.52
C PHE A 507 4.24 2.00 9.61
N ASN A 508 5.25 1.36 10.22
CA ASN A 508 6.30 0.60 9.53
C ASN A 508 7.10 1.41 8.48
N SER A 509 7.31 2.72 8.73
CA SER A 509 8.18 3.57 7.92
C SER A 509 9.66 3.15 7.96
N GLY A 510 10.49 3.83 7.15
CA GLY A 510 11.91 3.54 6.98
C GLY A 510 12.13 2.31 6.11
N SER A 511 12.17 2.49 4.79
CA SER A 511 12.50 1.46 3.80
C SER A 511 13.93 1.64 3.30
N LEU A 512 14.59 0.53 2.96
CA LEU A 512 15.81 0.57 2.18
C LEU A 512 15.45 0.92 0.72
N PRO A 513 16.27 1.73 0.05
CA PRO A 513 16.15 1.93 -1.40
C PRO A 513 16.51 0.64 -2.14
N GLN A 514 16.32 0.66 -3.47
CA GLN A 514 16.82 -0.40 -4.34
C GLN A 514 18.34 -0.58 -4.12
N PHE A 515 18.77 -1.84 -4.09
CA PHE A 515 20.18 -2.17 -3.90
C PHE A 515 21.01 -1.66 -5.08
N SER A 516 22.10 -0.95 -4.79
CA SER A 516 23.07 -0.51 -5.78
C SER A 516 24.32 -1.39 -5.70
N ASP A 517 24.80 -1.93 -6.82
CA ASP A 517 26.07 -2.69 -6.79
C ASP A 517 27.27 -1.80 -6.44
N MET A 518 27.19 -0.50 -6.73
CA MET A 518 28.26 0.46 -6.45
C MET A 518 28.27 0.83 -4.96
N ASN A 519 27.16 1.33 -4.42
CA ASN A 519 27.11 1.85 -3.03
C ASN A 519 26.47 0.89 -2.02
N LYS A 520 25.99 -0.28 -2.46
CA LYS A 520 25.19 -1.22 -1.65
C LYS A 520 24.01 -0.47 -1.01
N TYR A 521 23.66 -0.80 0.23
CA TYR A 521 22.72 0.00 1.02
C TYR A 521 23.35 1.26 1.64
N GLY A 522 24.68 1.33 1.69
CA GLY A 522 25.45 2.46 2.23
C GLY A 522 24.87 3.07 3.50
N HIS A 523 24.67 4.39 3.45
CA HIS A 523 24.20 5.20 4.57
C HIS A 523 22.71 5.03 4.92
N PHE A 524 21.91 4.32 4.12
CA PHE A 524 20.49 4.12 4.39
C PHE A 524 20.25 3.10 5.50
N LEU A 525 21.20 2.18 5.74
CA LEU A 525 21.05 1.08 6.70
C LEU A 525 20.91 1.59 8.15
N THR A 526 21.59 2.68 8.50
CA THR A 526 21.54 3.26 9.85
C THR A 526 20.16 3.82 10.15
N SER A 527 19.64 4.68 9.27
CA SER A 527 18.28 5.24 9.37
C SER A 527 17.24 4.12 9.42
N PHE A 528 17.33 3.16 8.49
CA PHE A 528 16.44 2.01 8.43
C PHE A 528 16.39 1.24 9.75
N SER A 529 17.55 0.90 10.32
CA SER A 529 17.63 0.10 11.56
C SER A 529 16.97 0.80 12.75
N TRP A 530 17.17 2.11 12.89
CA TRP A 530 16.51 2.90 13.95
C TRP A 530 15.00 2.95 13.77
N TYR A 531 14.51 3.16 12.54
CA TYR A 531 13.07 3.10 12.26
C TYR A 531 12.47 1.71 12.54
N LYS A 532 13.18 0.63 12.20
CA LYS A 532 12.70 -0.73 12.51
C LYS A 532 12.70 -1.01 14.01
N LEU A 533 13.70 -0.54 14.76
CA LEU A 533 13.73 -0.69 16.21
C LEU A 533 12.60 0.12 16.90
N TYR A 534 12.32 1.32 16.40
CA TYR A 534 11.19 2.14 16.83
C TYR A 534 9.86 1.40 16.63
N TRP A 535 9.58 0.97 15.40
CA TRP A 535 8.34 0.23 15.12
C TRP A 535 8.28 -1.14 15.82
N PHE A 536 9.42 -1.77 16.10
CA PHE A 536 9.48 -3.01 16.86
C PHE A 536 8.92 -2.84 18.28
N GLY A 537 9.31 -1.76 18.99
CA GLY A 537 8.73 -1.45 20.30
C GLY A 537 7.21 -1.28 20.23
N PHE A 538 6.71 -0.59 19.20
CA PHE A 538 5.28 -0.39 19.01
C PHE A 538 4.49 -1.67 18.70
N ILE A 539 5.01 -2.53 17.81
CA ILE A 539 4.31 -3.78 17.48
C ILE A 539 4.31 -4.77 18.66
N VAL A 540 5.36 -4.79 19.49
CA VAL A 540 5.35 -5.59 20.73
C VAL A 540 4.21 -5.14 21.67
N LEU A 541 3.99 -3.82 21.80
CA LEU A 541 2.85 -3.27 22.54
C LEU A 541 1.50 -3.71 21.94
N LEU A 542 1.34 -3.60 20.62
CA LEU A 542 0.11 -4.03 19.94
C LEU A 542 -0.15 -5.54 20.14
N PHE A 543 0.89 -6.36 20.10
CA PHE A 543 0.76 -7.80 20.31
C PHE A 543 0.35 -8.13 21.76
N LEU A 544 0.94 -7.47 22.75
CA LEU A 544 0.55 -7.61 24.16
C LEU A 544 -0.91 -7.19 24.37
N LEU A 545 -1.34 -6.08 23.75
CA LEU A 545 -2.73 -5.64 23.78
C LEU A 545 -3.68 -6.67 23.14
N ALA A 546 -3.29 -7.26 22.01
CA ALA A 546 -4.06 -8.31 21.35
C ALA A 546 -4.24 -9.53 22.27
N VAL A 547 -3.22 -9.91 23.03
CA VAL A 547 -3.28 -11.04 23.98
C VAL A 547 -4.22 -10.73 25.14
N VAL A 548 -4.12 -9.54 25.72
CA VAL A 548 -4.98 -9.11 26.84
C VAL A 548 -6.45 -9.02 26.42
N LEU A 549 -6.72 -8.59 25.18
CA LEU A 549 -8.08 -8.51 24.63
C LEU A 549 -8.60 -9.86 24.11
N SER A 550 -7.72 -10.84 23.89
CA SER A 550 -8.10 -12.20 23.54
C SER A 550 -8.63 -12.92 24.78
N VAL A 551 -9.96 -13.00 24.91
CA VAL A 551 -10.60 -13.66 26.05
C VAL A 551 -11.25 -14.97 25.61
N ARG A 552 -11.04 -16.00 26.43
CA ARG A 552 -11.66 -17.33 26.32
C ARG A 552 -13.14 -17.28 26.66
N GLY A 553 -13.94 -18.13 26.01
CA GLY A 553 -15.37 -18.25 26.26
C GLY A 553 -16.26 -17.52 25.24
N SER A 554 -17.55 -17.51 25.53
CA SER A 554 -18.61 -17.01 24.65
C SER A 554 -18.86 -15.50 24.76
N GLU A 555 -18.18 -14.81 25.68
CA GLU A 555 -18.41 -13.38 25.93
C GLU A 555 -17.93 -12.50 24.78
N THR A 556 -18.87 -11.74 24.22
CA THR A 556 -18.66 -10.90 23.03
C THR A 556 -18.44 -9.43 23.36
N ALA A 557 -18.82 -8.99 24.57
CA ALA A 557 -18.77 -7.58 24.95
C ALA A 557 -17.33 -7.09 25.24
N VAL A 558 -16.87 -6.07 24.50
CA VAL A 558 -15.52 -5.48 24.63
C VAL A 558 -15.24 -4.96 26.05
N LYS A 559 -16.23 -4.32 26.70
CA LYS A 559 -16.08 -3.82 28.09
C LYS A 559 -15.78 -4.95 29.08
N THR A 560 -16.45 -6.09 28.93
CA THR A 560 -16.23 -7.27 29.77
C THR A 560 -14.86 -7.87 29.50
N ARG A 561 -14.44 -7.93 28.22
CA ARG A 561 -13.10 -8.40 27.84
C ARG A 561 -11.99 -7.55 28.45
N LEU A 562 -12.14 -6.23 28.47
CA LEU A 562 -11.18 -5.32 29.11
C LEU A 562 -11.07 -5.55 30.63
N LYS A 563 -12.20 -5.76 31.32
CA LYS A 563 -12.21 -6.04 32.77
C LYS A 563 -11.51 -7.37 33.07
N LEU A 564 -11.83 -8.42 32.31
CA LEU A 564 -11.20 -9.74 32.45
C LEU A 564 -9.72 -9.73 32.07
N GLY A 565 -9.34 -8.97 31.03
CA GLY A 565 -7.96 -8.82 30.59
C GLY A 565 -7.07 -8.17 31.66
N LYS A 566 -7.58 -7.19 32.41
CA LYS A 566 -6.85 -6.58 33.54
C LYS A 566 -6.49 -7.61 34.63
N LEU A 567 -7.36 -8.58 34.86
CA LEU A 567 -7.14 -9.65 35.85
C LEU A 567 -6.10 -10.69 35.38
N GLN A 568 -5.77 -10.70 34.09
CA GLN A 568 -4.81 -11.64 33.49
C GLN A 568 -3.41 -11.02 33.29
N LEU A 569 -3.21 -9.75 33.67
CA LEU A 569 -1.92 -9.09 33.57
C LEU A 569 -0.94 -9.68 34.59
N THR A 570 0.09 -10.34 34.07
CA THR A 570 1.21 -10.84 34.89
C THR A 570 2.30 -9.77 35.02
N GLN A 571 3.13 -9.86 36.08
CA GLN A 571 4.29 -8.97 36.25
C GLN A 571 5.25 -9.01 35.03
N ALA A 572 5.41 -10.18 34.41
CA ALA A 572 6.21 -10.34 33.19
C ALA A 572 5.62 -9.59 31.98
N MET A 573 4.29 -9.59 31.83
CA MET A 573 3.64 -8.79 30.77
C MET A 573 3.79 -7.29 31.03
N LEU A 574 3.65 -6.86 32.29
CA LEU A 574 3.78 -5.44 32.64
C LEU A 574 5.21 -4.93 32.41
N THR A 575 6.23 -5.70 32.77
CA THR A 575 7.64 -5.36 32.51
C THR A 575 7.92 -5.27 31.01
N LEU A 576 7.37 -6.18 30.20
CA LEU A 576 7.45 -6.09 28.74
C LEU A 576 6.75 -4.85 28.16
N VAL A 577 5.59 -4.47 28.69
CA VAL A 577 4.90 -3.21 28.30
C VAL A 577 5.77 -2.00 28.61
N ILE A 578 6.35 -1.92 29.80
CA ILE A 578 7.23 -0.81 30.19
C ILE A 578 8.48 -0.78 29.31
N ALA A 579 9.13 -1.93 29.10
CA ALA A 579 10.32 -2.04 28.27
C ALA A 579 10.06 -1.63 26.81
N SER A 580 8.93 -2.05 26.24
CA SER A 580 8.56 -1.70 24.87
C SER A 580 8.17 -0.21 24.72
N LEU A 581 7.51 0.39 25.72
CA LEU A 581 7.27 1.84 25.78
C LEU A 581 8.58 2.64 25.86
N LEU A 582 9.52 2.20 26.71
CA LEU A 582 10.84 2.84 26.83
C LEU A 582 11.63 2.73 25.53
N LEU A 583 11.62 1.56 24.88
CA LEU A 583 12.26 1.35 23.59
C LEU A 583 11.66 2.28 22.52
N PHE A 584 10.33 2.31 22.42
CA PHE A 584 9.60 3.16 21.49
C PHE A 584 9.89 4.66 21.71
N GLY A 585 9.87 5.11 22.97
CA GLY A 585 10.14 6.49 23.33
C GLY A 585 11.59 6.91 23.08
N ALA A 586 12.56 6.11 23.51
CA ALA A 586 13.98 6.42 23.39
C ALA A 586 14.44 6.44 21.92
N THR A 587 14.03 5.44 21.13
CA THR A 587 14.34 5.39 19.69
C THR A 587 13.61 6.50 18.94
N GLY A 588 12.35 6.79 19.27
CA GLY A 588 11.59 7.91 18.70
C GLY A 588 12.26 9.26 18.97
N PHE A 589 12.75 9.49 20.19
CA PHE A 589 13.50 10.69 20.54
C PHE A 589 14.81 10.81 19.75
N TYR A 590 15.57 9.72 19.61
CA TYR A 590 16.80 9.69 18.84
C TYR A 590 16.58 9.98 17.35
N ILE A 591 15.52 9.39 16.75
CA ILE A 591 15.12 9.67 15.38
C ILE A 591 14.73 11.14 15.26
N TYR A 592 13.86 11.65 16.13
CA TYR A 592 13.41 13.04 16.12
C TYR A 592 14.57 14.03 16.21
N ARG A 593 15.56 13.76 17.08
CA ARG A 593 16.78 14.57 17.18
C ARG A 593 17.55 14.57 15.85
N ASN A 594 17.70 13.44 15.19
CA ASN A 594 18.39 13.37 13.90
C ASN A 594 17.61 14.06 12.78
N THR A 595 16.29 13.86 12.71
CA THR A 595 15.48 14.31 11.58
C THR A 595 14.96 15.74 11.70
N ASN A 596 14.72 16.22 12.91
CA ASN A 596 14.06 17.51 13.17
C ASN A 596 14.95 18.53 13.89
N GLN A 597 15.98 18.13 14.62
CA GLN A 597 16.91 19.07 15.29
C GLN A 597 18.24 19.19 14.57
N ILE A 598 18.91 18.07 14.28
CA ILE A 598 20.18 18.04 13.53
C ILE A 598 19.91 18.35 12.05
N ASN A 599 18.91 17.68 11.51
CA ASN A 599 18.35 17.98 10.20
C ASN A 599 17.02 18.73 10.35
N GLU A 600 16.62 19.41 9.29
CA GLU A 600 15.35 20.12 9.25
C GLU A 600 14.39 19.31 8.40
N PHE A 601 13.32 18.80 9.02
CA PHE A 601 12.22 18.17 8.32
C PHE A 601 11.31 19.26 7.76
N ILE A 602 11.17 19.29 6.44
CA ILE A 602 10.34 20.24 5.71
C ILE A 602 9.19 19.44 5.10
N SER A 603 7.95 19.77 5.48
CA SER A 603 6.77 19.17 4.85
C SER A 603 6.58 19.74 3.43
N THR A 604 5.81 19.06 2.58
CA THR A 604 5.49 19.59 1.24
C THR A 604 4.85 20.98 1.31
N GLU A 605 3.93 21.21 2.26
CA GLU A 605 3.28 22.52 2.44
C GLU A 605 4.26 23.60 2.92
N ASP A 606 5.20 23.26 3.82
CA ASP A 606 6.23 24.20 4.25
C ASP A 606 7.22 24.51 3.12
N GLY A 607 7.50 23.53 2.26
CA GLY A 607 8.28 23.70 1.04
C GLY A 607 7.60 24.66 0.07
N GLU A 608 6.31 24.49 -0.18
CA GLU A 608 5.51 25.40 -1.00
C GLU A 608 5.53 26.84 -0.44
N LYS A 609 5.35 26.99 0.89
CA LYS A 609 5.41 28.30 1.55
C LYS A 609 6.79 28.96 1.44
N ARG A 610 7.88 28.19 1.52
CA ARG A 610 9.25 28.71 1.32
C ARG A 610 9.46 29.18 -0.12
N GLN A 611 9.03 28.40 -1.11
CA GLN A 611 9.11 28.78 -2.53
C GLN A 611 8.27 30.03 -2.83
N LEU A 612 7.08 30.12 -2.25
CA LEU A 612 6.24 31.32 -2.33
C LEU A 612 6.95 32.54 -1.76
N ALA A 613 7.51 32.43 -0.55
CA ALA A 613 8.22 33.53 0.10
C ALA A 613 9.48 33.94 -0.68
N TYR A 614 10.19 32.96 -1.27
CA TYR A 614 11.32 33.18 -2.18
C TYR A 614 10.88 34.00 -3.41
N GLU A 615 9.82 33.56 -4.10
CA GLU A 615 9.29 34.25 -5.27
C GLU A 615 8.81 35.67 -4.92
N GLN A 616 7.99 35.85 -3.89
CA GLN A 616 7.47 37.17 -3.53
C GLN A 616 8.57 38.17 -3.12
N THR A 617 9.61 37.69 -2.44
CA THR A 617 10.66 38.57 -1.92
C THR A 617 11.72 38.89 -2.97
N LEU A 618 12.14 37.89 -3.76
CA LEU A 618 13.33 38.01 -4.62
C LEU A 618 13.01 38.19 -6.11
N LYS A 619 11.78 37.96 -6.58
CA LYS A 619 11.42 38.10 -8.00
C LYS A 619 11.66 39.50 -8.56
N LYS A 620 11.66 40.54 -7.71
CA LYS A 620 12.07 41.91 -8.10
C LYS A 620 13.50 41.99 -8.69
N PHE A 621 14.35 41.01 -8.39
CA PHE A 621 15.72 40.95 -8.87
C PHE A 621 15.92 40.09 -10.14
N GLN A 622 14.85 39.51 -10.69
CA GLN A 622 14.91 38.60 -11.85
C GLN A 622 15.60 39.22 -13.07
N PHE A 623 15.34 40.50 -13.35
CA PHE A 623 15.84 41.20 -14.54
C PHE A 623 17.06 42.09 -14.24
N VAL A 624 17.66 41.97 -13.05
CA VAL A 624 18.86 42.75 -12.71
C VAL A 624 20.04 42.28 -13.57
N PRO A 625 20.75 43.20 -14.26
CA PRO A 625 21.96 42.86 -15.01
C PRO A 625 22.99 42.15 -14.13
N LYS A 626 23.52 41.02 -14.62
CA LYS A 626 24.49 40.19 -13.88
C LYS A 626 25.74 39.92 -14.71
N PRO A 627 26.92 39.80 -14.07
CA PRO A 627 28.13 39.41 -14.77
C PRO A 627 28.04 37.95 -15.23
N LYS A 628 28.85 37.58 -16.22
CA LYS A 628 28.98 36.18 -16.66
C LYS A 628 30.27 35.58 -16.12
N ILE A 629 30.18 34.32 -15.69
CA ILE A 629 31.35 33.51 -15.35
C ILE A 629 32.06 33.17 -16.67
N VAL A 630 33.33 33.59 -16.82
CA VAL A 630 34.13 33.34 -18.03
C VAL A 630 35.23 32.32 -17.81
N GLU A 631 35.66 32.13 -16.57
CA GLU A 631 36.66 31.14 -16.19
C GLU A 631 36.35 30.64 -14.79
N VAL A 632 36.60 29.35 -14.57
CA VAL A 632 36.35 28.64 -13.33
C VAL A 632 37.60 27.86 -12.96
N ASN A 633 38.07 28.05 -11.73
CA ASN A 633 39.11 27.22 -11.14
C ASN A 633 38.61 26.70 -9.80
N LEU A 634 38.54 25.37 -9.66
CA LEU A 634 38.04 24.71 -8.46
C LEU A 634 39.03 23.66 -8.00
N LYS A 635 39.37 23.72 -6.71
CA LYS A 635 39.96 22.62 -5.97
C LYS A 635 38.85 22.00 -5.13
N VAL A 636 38.52 20.75 -5.41
CA VAL A 636 37.49 20.01 -4.67
C VAL A 636 38.15 18.84 -3.96
N ASP A 637 38.15 18.90 -2.64
CA ASP A 637 38.57 17.81 -1.76
C ASP A 637 37.31 17.01 -1.38
N ILE A 638 37.19 15.78 -1.87
CA ILE A 638 36.03 14.90 -1.66
C ILE A 638 36.38 13.88 -0.57
N PHE A 639 35.46 13.68 0.38
CA PHE A 639 35.60 12.73 1.49
C PHE A 639 34.46 11.69 1.45
N PRO A 640 34.56 10.63 0.62
CA PRO A 640 33.48 9.67 0.42
C PRO A 640 33.04 8.94 1.70
N GLU A 641 33.99 8.61 2.59
CA GLU A 641 33.70 7.88 3.84
C GLU A 641 32.76 8.66 4.77
N SER A 642 32.97 9.98 4.89
CA SER A 642 32.11 10.87 5.66
C SER A 642 30.98 11.48 4.84
N ARG A 643 30.94 11.21 3.52
CA ARG A 643 30.00 11.79 2.55
C ARG A 643 30.03 13.32 2.52
N ASP A 644 31.24 13.86 2.65
CA ASP A 644 31.48 15.30 2.69
C ASP A 644 32.31 15.72 1.48
N PHE A 645 32.27 17.00 1.16
CA PHE A 645 33.30 17.60 0.31
C PHE A 645 33.56 19.04 0.72
N THR A 646 34.75 19.50 0.42
CA THR A 646 35.15 20.90 0.53
C THR A 646 35.57 21.38 -0.84
N ALA A 647 34.96 22.47 -1.29
CA ALA A 647 35.33 23.12 -2.54
C ALA A 647 35.88 24.51 -2.24
N GLU A 648 37.09 24.76 -2.73
CA GLU A 648 37.78 26.04 -2.64
C GLU A 648 38.24 26.45 -4.03
N GLY A 649 37.95 27.66 -4.44
CA GLY A 649 38.26 28.09 -5.78
C GLY A 649 37.86 29.53 -6.07
N TYR A 650 37.87 29.88 -7.35
CA TYR A 650 37.45 31.21 -7.78
C TYR A 650 36.75 31.17 -9.15
N PHE A 651 35.87 32.15 -9.33
CA PHE A 651 35.25 32.47 -10.62
C PHE A 651 35.76 33.83 -11.10
N TRP A 652 36.13 33.92 -12.38
CA TRP A 652 36.30 35.20 -13.05
C TRP A 652 34.95 35.68 -13.57
N LEU A 653 34.49 36.81 -13.02
CA LEU A 653 33.21 37.42 -13.34
C LEU A 653 33.46 38.57 -14.30
N LYS A 654 33.03 38.44 -15.57
CA LYS A 654 33.16 39.48 -16.59
C LYS A 654 31.83 40.20 -16.79
N ASN A 655 31.85 41.53 -16.74
CA ASN A 655 30.70 42.34 -17.10
C ASN A 655 30.58 42.40 -18.63
N LYS A 656 29.67 41.61 -19.20
CA LYS A 656 29.35 41.66 -20.65
C LYS A 656 28.18 42.60 -20.97
N THR A 657 27.71 43.38 -20.01
CA THR A 657 26.62 44.35 -20.20
C THR A 657 27.19 45.72 -20.53
N THR A 658 26.37 46.62 -21.07
CA THR A 658 26.77 47.99 -21.44
C THR A 658 26.80 48.95 -20.24
N GLN A 659 26.26 48.54 -19.09
CA GLN A 659 26.17 49.35 -17.88
C GLN A 659 27.21 48.91 -16.85
N SER A 660 27.70 49.86 -16.04
CA SER A 660 28.57 49.55 -14.90
C SER A 660 27.78 48.85 -13.79
N LEU A 661 28.30 47.76 -13.24
CA LEU A 661 27.63 46.98 -12.20
C LEU A 661 28.21 47.31 -10.82
N PRO A 662 27.50 48.08 -9.97
CA PRO A 662 27.95 48.34 -8.60
C PRO A 662 27.67 47.19 -7.63
N GLU A 663 26.75 46.30 -7.99
CA GLU A 663 26.24 45.23 -7.12
C GLU A 663 26.32 43.88 -7.83
N ILE A 664 26.77 42.86 -7.10
CA ILE A 664 26.76 41.47 -7.54
C ILE A 664 25.81 40.70 -6.62
N HIS A 665 24.81 40.08 -7.25
CA HIS A 665 23.84 39.23 -6.59
C HIS A 665 24.33 37.78 -6.65
N VAL A 666 24.50 37.17 -5.48
CA VAL A 666 24.97 35.79 -5.34
C VAL A 666 23.88 34.95 -4.71
N GLN A 667 23.51 33.87 -5.38
CA GLN A 667 22.57 32.85 -4.90
C GLN A 667 23.37 31.62 -4.47
N HIS A 668 23.38 31.37 -3.16
CA HIS A 668 23.92 30.16 -2.57
C HIS A 668 22.88 29.04 -2.61
N ASP A 669 23.38 27.81 -2.62
CA ASP A 669 22.56 26.62 -2.59
C ASP A 669 22.06 26.31 -1.18
N ILE A 670 20.78 26.57 -0.95
CA ILE A 670 20.09 26.23 0.29
C ILE A 670 19.60 24.78 0.27
N LEU A 671 19.28 24.25 -0.92
CA LEU A 671 18.63 22.95 -1.05
C LEU A 671 19.55 21.85 -0.52
N HIS A 672 20.84 21.97 -0.79
CA HIS A 672 21.85 21.04 -0.29
C HIS A 672 22.54 21.51 1.01
N LYS A 673 22.03 22.58 1.65
CA LYS A 673 22.52 23.11 2.95
C LYS A 673 24.04 23.35 2.97
N MET A 674 24.56 23.91 1.88
CA MET A 674 25.98 24.24 1.76
C MET A 674 26.38 25.28 2.81
N GLN A 675 27.51 25.04 3.48
CA GLN A 675 28.06 25.98 4.46
C GLN A 675 29.19 26.76 3.79
N THR A 676 28.98 28.07 3.61
CA THR A 676 30.00 28.96 3.03
C THR A 676 30.89 29.48 4.14
N GLU A 677 32.20 29.17 4.06
CA GLU A 677 33.20 29.67 5.01
C GLU A 677 33.60 31.11 4.68
N TYR A 678 33.88 31.37 3.41
CA TYR A 678 34.09 32.72 2.92
C TYR A 678 33.69 32.85 1.45
N LEU A 679 33.30 34.07 1.08
CA LEU A 679 33.17 34.54 -0.29
C LEU A 679 33.75 35.95 -0.35
N ARG A 680 34.73 36.17 -1.22
CA ARG A 680 35.52 37.41 -1.29
C ARG A 680 35.69 37.85 -2.72
N PHE A 681 35.62 39.16 -2.94
CA PHE A 681 35.95 39.79 -4.21
C PHE A 681 37.33 40.44 -4.10
N GLU A 682 38.15 40.30 -5.13
CA GLU A 682 39.51 40.88 -5.18
C GLU A 682 39.51 42.40 -5.01
N SER A 683 38.55 43.10 -5.62
CA SER A 683 38.37 44.55 -5.46
C SER A 683 37.77 44.97 -4.10
N GLY A 684 37.40 44.00 -3.27
CA GLY A 684 36.66 44.21 -2.03
C GLY A 684 35.18 44.53 -2.25
N ALA A 685 34.33 44.01 -1.37
CA ALA A 685 32.89 44.25 -1.40
C ALA A 685 32.31 44.29 0.01
N LYS A 686 31.22 45.04 0.20
CA LYS A 686 30.43 45.04 1.44
C LYS A 686 29.07 44.40 1.19
N VAL A 687 28.59 43.61 2.15
CA VAL A 687 27.24 43.05 2.10
C VAL A 687 26.24 44.20 2.26
N LYS A 688 25.40 44.42 1.24
CA LYS A 688 24.34 45.43 1.23
C LYS A 688 23.08 44.90 1.88
N GLU A 689 22.67 43.70 1.48
CA GLU A 689 21.46 43.03 1.96
C GLU A 689 21.70 41.52 1.93
N ASP A 690 21.25 40.80 2.97
CA ASP A 690 21.48 39.37 3.12
C ASP A 690 20.18 38.65 3.47
N PHE A 691 19.63 37.92 2.50
CA PHE A 691 18.44 37.11 2.65
C PHE A 691 18.82 35.68 3.03
N LYS A 692 19.25 35.49 4.28
CA LYS A 692 19.74 34.20 4.80
C LYS A 692 18.78 33.04 4.57
N ASN A 693 17.49 33.26 4.76
CA ASN A 693 16.45 32.23 4.56
C ASN A 693 16.33 31.76 3.10
N PHE A 694 16.81 32.57 2.16
CA PHE A 694 16.80 32.33 0.72
C PHE A 694 18.19 32.16 0.12
N GLY A 695 19.25 32.07 0.94
CA GLY A 695 20.63 31.92 0.47
C GLY A 695 21.06 33.02 -0.50
N TYR A 696 20.40 34.19 -0.50
CA TYR A 696 20.59 35.23 -1.50
C TYR A 696 21.25 36.45 -0.86
N THR A 697 22.45 36.79 -1.31
CA THR A 697 23.23 37.88 -0.73
C THR A 697 23.61 38.89 -1.81
N ILE A 698 23.41 40.17 -1.51
CA ILE A 698 23.73 41.28 -2.41
C ILE A 698 25.03 41.92 -1.93
N TYR A 699 26.07 41.83 -2.75
CA TYR A 699 27.37 42.43 -2.49
C TYR A 699 27.52 43.73 -3.27
N LYS A 700 27.78 44.84 -2.57
CA LYS A 700 28.16 46.10 -3.19
C LYS A 700 29.67 46.15 -3.32
N LEU A 701 30.18 46.22 -4.55
CA LEU A 701 31.61 46.32 -4.83
C LEU A 701 32.14 47.68 -4.38
N ASN A 702 33.40 47.72 -3.91
CA ASN A 702 34.07 48.99 -3.60
C ASN A 702 34.32 49.79 -4.88
N THR A 703 34.76 49.12 -5.95
CA THR A 703 34.85 49.67 -7.31
C THR A 703 33.76 49.04 -8.18
N PRO A 704 32.85 49.84 -8.76
CA PRO A 704 31.86 49.32 -9.72
C PRO A 704 32.55 48.62 -10.90
N LEU A 705 32.00 47.49 -11.33
CA LEU A 705 32.56 46.70 -12.43
C LEU A 705 32.14 47.32 -13.77
N ALA A 706 33.06 48.01 -14.45
CA ALA A 706 32.78 48.68 -15.71
C ALA A 706 32.45 47.68 -16.84
N SER A 707 31.91 48.16 -17.95
CA SER A 707 31.61 47.31 -19.11
C SER A 707 32.91 46.71 -19.68
N GLY A 708 32.95 45.39 -19.85
CA GLY A 708 34.12 44.67 -20.35
C GLY A 708 35.14 44.28 -19.27
N ASP A 709 35.07 44.85 -18.08
CA ASP A 709 35.97 44.53 -16.96
C ASP A 709 35.62 43.19 -16.30
N SER A 710 36.62 42.64 -15.59
CA SER A 710 36.50 41.38 -14.86
C SER A 710 36.91 41.54 -13.40
N VAL A 711 36.27 40.80 -12.51
CA VAL A 711 36.65 40.70 -11.09
C VAL A 711 36.74 39.24 -10.67
N LYS A 712 37.74 38.92 -9.85
CA LYS A 712 37.91 37.59 -9.27
C LYS A 712 37.04 37.46 -8.01
N MET A 713 36.17 36.44 -8.00
CA MET A 713 35.37 36.04 -6.85
C MET A 713 35.88 34.71 -6.31
N SER A 714 36.55 34.75 -5.15
CA SER A 714 37.05 33.55 -4.47
C SER A 714 36.06 33.08 -3.42
N PHE A 715 35.88 31.77 -3.30
CA PHE A 715 34.98 31.19 -2.31
C PHE A 715 35.50 29.87 -1.76
N LYS A 716 35.04 29.53 -0.55
CA LYS A 716 35.22 28.24 0.08
C LYS A 716 33.93 27.77 0.70
N THR A 717 33.47 26.61 0.29
CA THR A 717 32.20 26.01 0.72
C THR A 717 32.42 24.57 1.13
N HIS A 718 31.69 24.12 2.15
CA HIS A 718 31.71 22.75 2.61
C HIS A 718 30.30 22.16 2.67
N PHE A 719 30.18 20.94 2.17
CA PHE A 719 29.05 20.07 2.41
C PHE A 719 29.42 19.09 3.50
N LYS A 720 28.64 19.07 4.59
CA LYS A 720 28.85 18.14 5.71
C LYS A 720 27.58 17.36 5.98
N SER A 721 27.66 16.04 5.86
CA SER A 721 26.58 15.13 6.23
C SER A 721 26.57 14.93 7.75
N LYS A 722 25.41 15.16 8.39
CA LYS A 722 25.24 14.99 9.85
C LYS A 722 24.01 14.14 10.16
N GLY A 723 24.23 13.05 10.88
CA GLY A 723 23.17 12.11 11.24
C GLY A 723 22.46 11.54 10.01
N PHE A 724 21.15 11.32 10.12
CA PHE A 724 20.31 10.92 8.98
C PHE A 724 19.06 11.80 8.87
N VAL A 725 18.57 11.96 7.65
CA VAL A 725 17.38 12.76 7.31
C VAL A 725 16.13 11.89 7.32
N ALA A 726 14.96 12.51 7.47
CA ALA A 726 13.66 11.82 7.46
C ALA A 726 13.32 11.23 6.08
N THR A 727 13.65 11.96 5.02
CA THR A 727 13.29 11.64 3.62
C THR A 727 14.41 12.12 2.70
N ASN A 728 14.58 11.44 1.56
CA ASN A 728 15.46 11.85 0.46
C ASN A 728 16.90 12.18 0.90
N SER A 729 17.61 11.22 1.49
CA SER A 729 19.04 11.42 1.78
C SER A 729 19.81 11.64 0.49
N ASN A 730 20.82 12.51 0.56
CA ASN A 730 21.68 12.85 -0.57
C ASN A 730 22.35 11.60 -1.15
N THR A 731 22.20 11.38 -2.44
CA THR A 731 22.85 10.29 -3.18
C THR A 731 23.96 10.76 -4.11
N ASP A 732 24.24 12.07 -4.13
CA ASP A 732 25.26 12.68 -4.99
C ASP A 732 26.67 12.38 -4.45
N ILE A 733 26.80 12.29 -3.12
CA ILE A 733 28.05 11.91 -2.46
C ILE A 733 27.79 10.72 -1.57
N VAL A 734 28.32 9.59 -2.01
CA VAL A 734 28.18 8.31 -1.32
C VAL A 734 29.55 7.66 -1.11
N GLN A 735 29.59 6.60 -0.30
CA GLN A 735 30.85 5.98 0.13
C GLN A 735 31.63 5.38 -1.04
N ASN A 736 30.91 4.86 -2.03
CA ASN A 736 31.49 4.32 -3.25
C ASN A 736 30.73 4.88 -4.45
N GLY A 737 31.14 6.06 -4.90
CA GLY A 737 30.52 6.82 -5.98
C GLY A 737 30.31 8.28 -5.60
N THR A 738 30.65 9.20 -6.50
CA THR A 738 30.37 10.62 -6.30
C THR A 738 30.00 11.23 -7.63
N PHE A 739 28.80 11.79 -7.69
CA PHE A 739 28.26 12.49 -8.85
C PHE A 739 27.48 13.70 -8.34
N PHE A 740 28.10 14.87 -8.43
CA PHE A 740 27.46 16.14 -8.11
C PHE A 740 27.77 17.16 -9.22
N ASN A 741 26.91 18.16 -9.35
CA ASN A 741 26.98 19.16 -10.41
C ASN A 741 27.29 20.55 -9.86
N ASN A 742 27.36 21.54 -10.75
CA ASN A 742 27.59 22.94 -10.42
C ASN A 742 26.52 23.58 -9.51
N PHE A 743 25.37 22.92 -9.28
CA PHE A 743 24.31 23.39 -8.38
C PHE A 743 24.79 23.63 -6.94
N TYR A 744 25.84 22.94 -6.52
CA TYR A 744 26.43 23.08 -5.18
C TYR A 744 27.28 24.35 -5.00
N PHE A 745 27.65 25.03 -6.08
CA PHE A 745 28.51 26.22 -6.04
C PHE A 745 27.68 27.50 -6.11
N PRO A 746 28.21 28.65 -5.64
CA PRO A 746 27.51 29.92 -5.71
C PRO A 746 27.12 30.26 -7.15
N SER A 747 25.85 30.55 -7.37
CA SER A 747 25.31 31.00 -8.67
C SER A 747 25.06 32.50 -8.65
N LEU A 748 24.84 33.09 -9.84
CA LEU A 748 24.69 34.54 -10.00
C LEU A 748 23.26 34.94 -10.34
N GLY A 749 22.76 35.91 -9.58
CA GLY A 749 21.42 36.48 -9.72
C GLY A 749 20.33 35.55 -9.19
N TYR A 750 19.09 35.96 -9.48
CA TYR A 750 17.88 35.21 -9.11
C TYR A 750 17.78 33.88 -9.85
N ASP A 751 17.35 32.82 -9.14
CA ASP A 751 17.12 31.49 -9.71
C ASP A 751 15.62 31.19 -9.83
N GLN A 752 15.16 31.03 -11.08
CA GLN A 752 13.77 30.69 -11.38
C GLN A 752 13.40 29.26 -10.96
N SER A 753 14.36 28.38 -10.68
CA SER A 753 14.10 27.03 -10.17
C SER A 753 13.52 27.04 -8.76
N GLY A 754 13.78 28.12 -7.99
CA GLY A 754 13.22 28.30 -6.64
C GLY A 754 11.76 28.77 -6.60
N GLU A 755 11.15 29.05 -7.76
CA GLU A 755 9.74 29.42 -7.86
C GLU A 755 8.79 28.21 -7.80
N LEU A 756 7.54 28.47 -7.42
CA LEU A 756 6.47 27.49 -7.56
C LEU A 756 6.24 27.16 -9.05
N SER A 757 6.34 25.88 -9.42
CA SER A 757 6.24 25.42 -10.82
C SER A 757 4.82 24.99 -11.23
N SER A 758 4.04 24.43 -10.30
CA SER A 758 2.70 23.88 -10.58
C SER A 758 1.66 24.99 -10.71
N ASP A 759 0.94 25.04 -11.83
CA ASP A 759 -0.13 26.02 -12.07
C ASP A 759 -1.25 25.95 -11.02
N ASP A 760 -1.61 24.74 -10.58
CA ASP A 760 -2.61 24.52 -9.52
C ASP A 760 -2.15 25.17 -8.20
N THR A 761 -0.88 24.95 -7.82
CA THR A 761 -0.30 25.53 -6.61
C THR A 761 -0.09 27.05 -6.76
N ARG A 762 0.16 27.55 -7.96
CA ARG A 762 0.22 29.00 -8.22
C ARG A 762 -1.15 29.66 -8.09
N LYS A 763 -2.21 29.02 -8.59
CA LYS A 763 -3.61 29.48 -8.43
C LYS A 763 -4.02 29.52 -6.96
N LYS A 764 -3.66 28.50 -6.17
CA LYS A 764 -3.82 28.47 -4.69
C LYS A 764 -3.28 29.73 -4.01
N TYR A 765 -2.07 30.15 -4.39
CA TYR A 765 -1.42 31.34 -3.84
C TYR A 765 -1.69 32.64 -4.63
N LYS A 766 -2.65 32.63 -5.56
CA LYS A 766 -3.03 33.79 -6.40
C LYS A 766 -1.86 34.37 -7.22
N LEU A 767 -0.93 33.51 -7.64
CA LEU A 767 0.16 33.87 -8.54
C LEU A 767 -0.26 33.70 -10.01
N LYS A 768 0.33 34.50 -10.91
CA LYS A 768 0.17 34.33 -12.36
C LYS A 768 0.71 32.97 -12.80
N THR A 769 0.11 32.36 -13.81
CA THR A 769 0.64 31.14 -14.46
C THR A 769 2.06 31.38 -14.96
N LYS A 770 2.89 30.33 -14.89
CA LYS A 770 4.28 30.41 -15.34
C LYS A 770 4.32 30.02 -16.82
N GLU A 771 4.83 30.91 -17.67
CA GLU A 771 5.10 30.56 -19.06
C GLU A 771 6.19 29.47 -19.08
N ARG A 772 5.93 28.38 -19.80
CA ARG A 772 6.82 27.21 -19.90
C ARG A 772 7.89 27.40 -20.95
#